data_AF-A0A7K6D2P9-F1
#
_entry.id   AF-A0A7K6D2P9-F1
#
_cell.length_a   1.000
_cell.length_b   1.000
_cell.length_c   1.000
_cell.angle_alpha   90.00
_cell.angle_beta   90.00
_cell.angle_gamma   90.00
#
_symmetry.space_group_name_H-M   'P 1'
#
loop_
_entity.id
_entity.type
_entity.pdbx_description
1 polymer ?
#
loop_
_entity_poly.entity_id
_entity_poly.type
_entity_poly.pdbx_seq_one_letter_code
_entity_poly.pdbx_strand_id
1 'polypeptide(L)'
;GDGIARESSPFINSAELDRRNTYEGKNMALFEEEMDSNPMVSSLLNKLANYTNLTQGVVEHEADEDSKRKEVKGPRMGTFIGVYLPCLQNILGVILFLRLTWIVGTAGVLESFIIVFMCCACTMLTAISMSAIATNGVVPAGGSYYMISRSLGPEFGGAVGLCFYLGTTFAGAMYILGTIEILLTYISPSAAIFKVEDVGEETEAMLNNMRVYGTCIIILMAIVVFVGVKYVNKLALVFLACVILSIIAIYAGVIKTAFDPPDFPICLLGNRTLSKRSFDVCAKFTESNNETKTTHLWRLFCDSSLLNATCDDYFSLNNVTEIQGIPGIMSGVLTDNLWSAYSEKGSIVEKKDQPSVAGSEESKMGGLPYVFTDIMTYFTMLVGIYFPSVTGIMAGSNRSGDLKDAQKSIPTGTILAISTTSFIYLSCIVLFGACIEGVILRDKFGEAVNGNLVVGTLAWPSPWVIVIGSFFSTCGAGLQSLTGAPRLLQAIARDGIVPFIQVFGHGKANGEPTWALLLTAGICEIGILIASLDSVAPILSMFFLMCYMFVNLACAVQTLLRTPNWRPRFKYYHWTLSFLGMSLCLALMFICSWYYALIAMLIAGCIYKYIEYRGAEKEWGDGIRGLSLNAARYALLRVEDGPPHTKNWRPQLLVLLNLDNEQLVKHPRLLSFTSQLKAGKGLTIVGSVLQGIYLDKCTETQKAEENVKALMGVEKTKGFCQIVVSPNFRDGISYLIQSAGLGGMKHNTVLMAWPQSWKQTENRFSWKNFVDTVRETTAAQQALLVAKNIDLFPTNQERFTEGNIDVWWIVHDGGMLMLLPFLLRQHKARTAENVWRKCKMRIFTVAQMDDNSIQMKKDLQMFLYHLRLNAQVEVVEMFENDISAFTYEKTLMMEQRSQMLKQMQLSKNEREREIQSITDESRGSVRRKSYSSPLSIVQDAQALLTNDYQEEEAQLIHDRNTASHSAPPVEASVAAAVPEKVQMTWTKEKFVAEKHKNKDSNVSGFKDIFNMKPNQSNVRRMHTAVKLNGVVLNKSQHAQLVLLNMPGPPKNRKGDENYMEFLEVLTEGLDRVLLVRGSGREVITIYS
;
A
#
# COMPACT_ATOMS: atom_id res chain seq x y z
N GLY A 1 65.05 43.56 3.94
CA GLY A 1 65.87 43.55 2.72
C GLY A 1 66.00 42.12 2.27
N ASP A 2 65.98 41.93 0.96
CA ASP A 2 66.40 40.75 0.20
C ASP A 2 65.67 39.41 0.43
N GLY A 3 64.92 38.98 -0.59
CA GLY A 3 64.54 37.57 -0.84
C GLY A 3 65.50 36.95 -1.87
N ILE A 4 65.48 35.62 -2.13
CA ILE A 4 64.69 34.91 -3.18
C ILE A 4 65.40 33.53 -3.39
N ALA A 5 64.81 32.36 -3.70
CA ALA A 5 63.45 31.94 -4.09
C ALA A 5 63.18 30.43 -3.79
N ARG A 6 61.89 30.03 -3.82
CA ARG A 6 61.32 28.71 -4.25
C ARG A 6 61.68 27.45 -3.41
N GLU A 7 60.84 26.41 -3.33
CA GLU A 7 59.52 26.12 -3.93
C GLU A 7 58.63 25.27 -2.98
N SER A 8 57.40 24.94 -3.40
CA SER A 8 56.27 24.58 -2.52
C SER A 8 56.09 23.10 -2.17
N SER A 9 55.86 22.79 -0.88
CA SER A 9 54.81 21.85 -0.43
C SER A 9 54.55 22.02 1.09
N PRO A 10 53.29 22.03 1.57
CA PRO A 10 53.02 22.27 2.99
C PRO A 10 52.50 21.03 3.76
N PHE A 11 52.87 20.97 5.04
CA PHE A 11 52.34 20.13 6.13
C PHE A 11 52.70 18.64 6.17
N ILE A 12 53.84 18.37 6.83
CA ILE A 12 53.97 17.27 7.80
C ILE A 12 53.93 17.88 9.20
N ASN A 13 53.14 17.29 10.10
CA ASN A 13 53.45 17.10 11.52
C ASN A 13 52.39 16.12 12.09
N SER A 14 52.68 14.83 12.29
CA SER A 14 53.60 14.22 13.28
C SER A 14 52.92 13.92 14.63
N ALA A 15 52.17 12.83 14.68
CA ALA A 15 51.66 12.19 15.91
C ALA A 15 51.34 10.70 15.68
N GLU A 16 52.30 9.92 15.16
CA GLU A 16 52.19 8.45 15.09
C GLU A 16 53.39 7.80 15.79
N LEU A 17 53.28 7.64 17.12
CA LEU A 17 54.21 6.81 17.88
C LEU A 17 53.60 6.25 19.18
N ASP A 18 52.39 5.66 19.10
CA ASP A 18 51.87 4.83 20.20
C ASP A 18 50.82 3.81 19.72
N ARG A 19 51.24 2.88 18.84
CA ARG A 19 50.36 1.85 18.28
C ARG A 19 50.98 0.45 18.26
N ARG A 20 51.57 0.05 19.39
CA ARG A 20 52.08 -1.31 19.65
C ARG A 20 51.97 -1.64 21.16
N ASN A 21 50.76 -1.96 21.62
CA ASN A 21 50.46 -2.83 22.77
C ASN A 21 48.95 -2.83 23.06
N THR A 22 48.17 -3.67 22.36
CA THR A 22 46.80 -4.14 22.74
C THR A 22 46.29 -5.11 21.67
N TYR A 23 46.88 -6.31 21.61
CA TYR A 23 46.38 -7.44 20.81
C TYR A 23 46.46 -8.77 21.57
N GLU A 24 46.11 -8.75 22.85
CA GLU A 24 45.78 -9.91 23.67
C GLU A 24 44.55 -9.55 24.51
N GLY A 25 43.56 -10.44 24.60
CA GLY A 25 42.27 -10.17 25.26
C GLY A 25 41.01 -10.53 24.48
N LYS A 26 41.11 -11.07 23.26
CA LYS A 26 39.98 -11.77 22.61
C LYS A 26 40.10 -13.28 22.87
N ASN A 27 39.57 -13.74 24.00
CA ASN A 27 39.07 -15.10 24.28
C ASN A 27 38.76 -15.25 25.78
N MET A 28 37.70 -14.58 26.28
CA MET A 28 36.98 -14.93 27.51
C MET A 28 35.67 -14.12 27.55
N ALA A 29 34.63 -14.65 26.89
CA ALA A 29 33.28 -14.08 26.86
C ALA A 29 32.24 -15.21 26.96
N LEU A 30 32.37 -16.03 28.01
CA LEU A 30 31.52 -17.21 28.25
C LEU A 30 31.15 -17.40 29.74
N PHE A 31 31.48 -16.43 30.60
CA PHE A 31 31.20 -16.49 32.06
C PHE A 31 30.78 -15.12 32.63
N GLU A 32 30.14 -14.26 31.82
CA GLU A 32 29.60 -12.96 32.25
C GLU A 32 28.06 -12.98 32.38
N GLU A 33 27.46 -14.16 32.54
CA GLU A 33 26.01 -14.34 32.77
C GLU A 33 25.62 -14.53 34.25
N GLU A 34 26.59 -14.62 35.18
CA GLU A 34 26.32 -14.79 36.63
C GLU A 34 26.82 -13.59 37.46
N MET A 35 26.17 -12.42 37.33
CA MET A 35 26.26 -11.38 38.37
C MET A 35 25.01 -10.51 38.56
N ASP A 36 23.85 -10.92 38.02
CA ASP A 36 22.55 -10.28 38.25
C ASP A 36 21.92 -10.72 39.60
N SER A 37 22.69 -10.67 40.68
CA SER A 37 22.25 -10.88 42.06
C SER A 37 22.17 -9.58 42.86
N ASN A 38 21.82 -8.47 42.20
CA ASN A 38 21.31 -7.28 42.87
C ASN A 38 19.81 -7.48 43.20
N PRO A 39 19.30 -7.03 44.36
CA PRO A 39 17.93 -7.29 44.75
C PRO A 39 16.97 -6.75 43.69
N MET A 40 16.08 -7.60 43.17
CA MET A 40 15.22 -7.33 42.01
C MET A 40 14.48 -5.97 42.11
N VAL A 41 14.12 -5.60 43.35
CA VAL A 41 13.48 -4.33 43.73
C VAL A 41 14.33 -3.10 43.42
N SER A 42 15.66 -3.10 43.66
CA SER A 42 16.48 -1.90 43.41
C SER A 42 16.65 -1.62 41.92
N SER A 43 16.76 -2.66 41.09
CA SER A 43 16.78 -2.50 39.63
C SER A 43 15.41 -2.06 39.08
N LEU A 44 14.31 -2.53 39.69
CA LEU A 44 12.95 -2.08 39.38
C LEU A 44 12.76 -0.61 39.76
N LEU A 45 13.19 -0.20 40.95
CA LEU A 45 13.13 1.19 41.42
C LEU A 45 13.97 2.13 40.55
N ASN A 46 15.17 1.72 40.12
CA ASN A 46 15.97 2.52 39.16
C ASN A 46 15.30 2.61 37.76
N LYS A 47 14.64 1.54 37.30
CA LYS A 47 13.87 1.56 36.03
C LYS A 47 12.61 2.43 36.15
N LEU A 48 11.97 2.46 37.32
CA LEU A 48 10.81 3.32 37.62
C LEU A 48 11.20 4.79 37.80
N ALA A 49 12.33 5.08 38.44
CA ALA A 49 12.87 6.44 38.61
C ALA A 49 13.20 7.13 37.28
N ASN A 50 13.49 6.34 36.23
CA ASN A 50 13.75 6.80 34.86
C ASN A 50 12.50 6.71 33.94
N TYR A 51 11.28 6.62 34.49
CA TYR A 51 10.04 6.65 33.71
C TYR A 51 9.71 8.05 33.16
N THR A 52 9.34 8.14 31.87
CA THR A 52 9.20 9.41 31.13
C THR A 52 8.03 9.37 30.14
N ASN A 53 6.76 9.49 30.55
CA ASN A 53 5.59 9.29 29.63
C ASN A 53 5.53 10.24 28.40
N LEU A 54 6.33 11.30 28.36
CA LEU A 54 6.39 12.27 27.28
C LEU A 54 6.94 11.74 25.95
N THR A 55 6.68 12.49 24.88
CA THR A 55 7.02 12.10 23.51
C THR A 55 8.48 12.38 23.18
N GLN A 56 9.13 11.45 22.49
CA GLN A 56 10.41 11.70 21.85
C GLN A 56 10.31 12.78 20.77
N GLY A 57 11.43 13.38 20.41
CA GLY A 57 11.49 14.53 19.50
C GLY A 57 12.75 14.59 18.63
N VAL A 58 12.89 15.69 17.91
CA VAL A 58 13.88 15.85 16.82
C VAL A 58 15.32 15.63 17.29
N VAL A 59 15.69 16.13 18.47
CA VAL A 59 17.06 15.99 19.00
C VAL A 59 17.43 14.53 19.26
N GLU A 60 16.48 13.67 19.59
CA GLU A 60 16.74 12.23 19.81
C GLU A 60 16.83 11.47 18.48
N HIS A 61 16.11 11.91 17.44
CA HIS A 61 16.30 11.41 16.06
C HIS A 61 17.69 11.82 15.52
N GLU A 62 18.08 13.08 15.68
CA GLU A 62 19.40 13.59 15.27
C GLU A 62 20.53 12.89 16.04
N ALA A 63 20.35 12.68 17.36
CA ALA A 63 21.30 11.93 18.18
C ALA A 63 21.40 10.45 17.79
N ASP A 64 20.32 9.77 17.35
CA ASP A 64 20.40 8.40 16.87
C ASP A 64 21.17 8.29 15.54
N GLU A 65 20.97 9.24 14.62
CA GLU A 65 21.74 9.33 13.37
C GLU A 65 23.24 9.54 13.63
N ASP A 66 23.61 10.41 14.58
CA ASP A 66 25.00 10.60 14.99
C ASP A 66 25.56 9.43 15.84
N SER A 67 24.73 8.76 16.65
CA SER A 67 25.17 7.62 17.48
C SER A 67 25.57 6.38 16.68
N LYS A 68 25.12 6.28 15.41
CA LYS A 68 25.67 5.30 14.45
C LYS A 68 27.16 5.48 14.17
N ARG A 69 27.78 6.58 14.64
CA ARG A 69 29.23 6.82 14.66
C ARG A 69 29.88 6.67 16.05
N LYS A 70 29.10 6.62 17.15
CA LYS A 70 29.58 6.43 18.53
C LYS A 70 28.50 5.76 19.40
N GLU A 71 28.74 4.51 19.83
CA GLU A 71 27.85 3.80 20.75
C GLU A 71 27.75 4.50 22.12
N VAL A 72 26.56 4.99 22.47
CA VAL A 72 26.26 5.48 23.82
C VAL A 72 25.40 4.46 24.56
N LYS A 73 25.93 3.88 25.64
CA LYS A 73 25.25 2.87 26.47
C LYS A 73 24.24 3.50 27.44
N GLY A 74 23.05 3.85 26.94
CA GLY A 74 21.88 4.15 27.78
C GLY A 74 21.12 2.87 28.20
N PRO A 75 20.48 2.82 29.39
CA PRO A 75 19.68 1.67 29.80
C PRO A 75 18.37 1.58 29.00
N ARG A 76 18.31 0.68 28.01
CA ARG A 76 17.14 0.52 27.12
C ARG A 76 15.92 -0.02 27.86
N MET A 77 14.75 0.51 27.53
CA MET A 77 13.46 0.13 28.10
C MET A 77 12.89 -1.16 27.51
N GLY A 78 12.13 -1.90 28.30
CA GLY A 78 11.34 -3.06 27.87
C GLY A 78 9.87 -2.72 27.60
N THR A 79 9.12 -3.64 26.99
CA THR A 79 7.72 -3.48 26.54
C THR A 79 6.79 -2.87 27.58
N PHE A 80 6.84 -3.33 28.84
CA PHE A 80 5.90 -2.91 29.88
C PHE A 80 6.05 -1.43 30.25
N ILE A 81 7.26 -1.02 30.62
CA ILE A 81 7.58 0.36 31.05
C ILE A 81 7.66 1.32 29.84
N GLY A 82 8.12 0.81 28.69
CA GLY A 82 8.39 1.58 27.48
C GLY A 82 7.16 1.87 26.61
N VAL A 83 6.20 0.93 26.53
CA VAL A 83 5.06 0.99 25.59
C VAL A 83 3.72 0.85 26.31
N TYR A 84 3.54 -0.17 27.15
CA TYR A 84 2.25 -0.49 27.77
C TYR A 84 1.79 0.60 28.75
N LEU A 85 2.60 0.96 29.76
CA LEU A 85 2.23 1.98 30.75
C LEU A 85 1.99 3.38 30.12
N PRO A 86 2.83 3.87 29.19
CA PRO A 86 2.56 5.15 28.52
C PRO A 86 1.29 5.13 27.66
N CYS A 87 0.98 4.01 27.01
CA CYS A 87 -0.26 3.87 26.24
C CYS A 87 -1.48 3.87 27.18
N LEU A 88 -1.45 3.06 28.25
CA LEU A 88 -2.48 3.01 29.29
C LEU A 88 -2.75 4.40 29.91
N GLN A 89 -1.69 5.16 30.21
CA GLN A 89 -1.77 6.49 30.80
C GLN A 89 -2.38 7.56 29.88
N ASN A 90 -2.27 7.40 28.55
CA ASN A 90 -2.84 8.36 27.59
C ASN A 90 -4.28 8.02 27.18
N ILE A 91 -4.69 6.76 27.29
CA ILE A 91 -6.07 6.33 27.00
C ILE A 91 -6.99 6.62 28.20
N LEU A 92 -6.52 6.40 29.43
CA LEU A 92 -7.30 6.66 30.64
C LEU A 92 -7.35 8.16 30.94
N GLY A 93 -8.49 8.80 30.65
CA GLY A 93 -8.68 10.25 30.76
C GLY A 93 -9.99 10.67 31.43
N VAL A 94 -10.31 11.96 31.33
CA VAL A 94 -11.41 12.63 32.04
C VAL A 94 -12.79 11.96 31.89
N ILE A 95 -13.10 11.41 30.70
CA ILE A 95 -14.41 10.84 30.37
C ILE A 95 -14.77 9.67 31.29
N LEU A 96 -13.79 8.85 31.71
CA LEU A 96 -14.00 7.72 32.61
C LEU A 96 -14.67 8.16 33.92
N PHE A 97 -14.26 9.31 34.45
CA PHE A 97 -14.70 9.80 35.76
C PHE A 97 -15.85 10.80 35.68
N LEU A 98 -15.90 11.65 34.65
CA LEU A 98 -16.86 12.77 34.58
C LEU A 98 -18.07 12.54 33.66
N ARG A 99 -18.03 11.56 32.76
CA ARG A 99 -19.06 11.38 31.72
C ARG A 99 -19.53 9.94 31.52
N LEU A 100 -18.76 8.92 31.91
CA LEU A 100 -19.15 7.53 31.68
C LEU A 100 -20.46 7.15 32.40
N THR A 101 -20.66 7.57 33.66
CA THR A 101 -21.92 7.38 34.38
C THR A 101 -23.10 8.04 33.66
N TRP A 102 -22.90 9.26 33.17
CA TRP A 102 -23.91 10.03 32.44
C TRP A 102 -24.28 9.42 31.07
N ILE A 103 -23.30 8.89 30.34
CA ILE A 103 -23.54 8.13 29.11
C ILE A 103 -24.37 6.88 29.40
N VAL A 104 -24.03 6.13 30.48
CA VAL A 104 -24.79 4.94 30.91
C VAL A 104 -26.22 5.29 31.32
N GLY A 105 -26.45 6.40 32.01
CA GLY A 105 -27.78 6.84 32.42
C GLY A 105 -28.67 7.33 31.26
N THR A 106 -28.08 7.91 30.21
CA THR A 106 -28.82 8.50 29.09
C THR A 106 -29.08 7.50 27.95
N ALA A 107 -28.07 6.73 27.55
CA ALA A 107 -28.22 5.70 26.52
C ALA A 107 -28.69 4.34 27.08
N GLY A 108 -28.66 4.15 28.40
CA GLY A 108 -28.83 2.84 29.03
C GLY A 108 -27.62 1.94 28.83
N VAL A 109 -27.58 0.82 29.54
CA VAL A 109 -26.45 -0.13 29.52
C VAL A 109 -26.22 -0.72 28.13
N LEU A 110 -27.28 -1.08 27.40
CA LEU A 110 -27.17 -1.80 26.13
C LEU A 110 -26.60 -0.92 25.00
N GLU A 111 -27.13 0.29 24.81
CA GLU A 111 -26.61 1.20 23.77
C GLU A 111 -25.22 1.74 24.15
N SER A 112 -24.97 2.01 25.44
CA SER A 112 -23.63 2.39 25.92
C SER A 112 -22.58 1.34 25.60
N PHE A 113 -22.90 0.06 25.81
CA PHE A 113 -22.01 -1.05 25.46
C PHE A 113 -21.69 -1.06 23.95
N ILE A 114 -22.67 -0.79 23.09
CA ILE A 114 -22.48 -0.70 21.64
C ILE A 114 -21.59 0.49 21.26
N ILE A 115 -21.82 1.68 21.85
CA ILE A 115 -21.00 2.89 21.64
C ILE A 115 -19.53 2.59 21.96
N VAL A 116 -19.27 2.01 23.13
CA VAL A 116 -17.91 1.70 23.58
C VAL A 116 -17.28 0.60 22.74
N PHE A 117 -18.00 -0.47 22.42
CA PHE A 117 -17.51 -1.54 21.56
C PHE A 117 -17.11 -1.04 20.17
N MET A 118 -17.94 -0.19 19.54
CA MET A 118 -17.64 0.44 18.24
C MET A 118 -16.35 1.29 18.29
N CYS A 119 -16.21 2.13 19.32
CA CYS A 119 -15.04 2.98 19.51
C CYS A 119 -13.76 2.16 19.80
N CYS A 120 -13.85 1.12 20.62
CA CYS A 120 -12.73 0.21 20.89
C CYS A 120 -12.34 -0.64 19.67
N ALA A 121 -13.30 -1.08 18.86
CA ALA A 121 -13.02 -1.79 17.61
C ALA A 121 -12.28 -0.89 16.59
N CYS A 122 -12.67 0.39 16.50
CA CYS A 122 -12.00 1.41 15.68
C CYS A 122 -10.50 1.51 16.01
N THR A 123 -10.17 1.64 17.29
CA THR A 123 -8.80 1.85 17.75
C THR A 123 -7.97 0.57 17.75
N MET A 124 -8.59 -0.59 17.99
CA MET A 124 -7.94 -1.91 17.83
C MET A 124 -7.54 -2.19 16.38
N LEU A 125 -8.43 -1.96 15.41
CA LEU A 125 -8.10 -2.13 13.98
C LEU A 125 -6.98 -1.16 13.55
N THR A 126 -7.01 0.07 14.06
CA THR A 126 -5.95 1.07 13.83
C THR A 126 -4.62 0.67 14.48
N ALA A 127 -4.64 0.03 15.65
CA ALA A 127 -3.44 -0.50 16.31
C ALA A 127 -2.81 -1.67 15.55
N ILE A 128 -3.59 -2.49 14.85
CA ILE A 128 -3.09 -3.53 13.93
C ILE A 128 -2.37 -2.88 12.73
N SER A 129 -2.95 -1.84 12.12
CA SER A 129 -2.29 -1.06 11.06
C SER A 129 -0.99 -0.40 11.54
N MET A 130 -1.00 0.23 12.72
CA MET A 130 0.19 0.78 13.38
C MET A 130 1.26 -0.28 13.68
N SER A 131 0.85 -1.51 14.02
CA SER A 131 1.78 -2.63 14.23
C SER A 131 2.42 -3.12 12.93
N ALA A 132 1.71 -3.03 11.80
CA ALA A 132 2.29 -3.25 10.47
C ALA A 132 3.34 -2.19 10.12
N ILE A 133 3.07 -0.90 10.39
CA ILE A 133 4.02 0.20 10.23
C ILE A 133 5.28 -0.06 11.09
N ALA A 134 5.09 -0.33 12.39
CA ALA A 134 6.19 -0.57 13.34
C ALA A 134 7.03 -1.83 13.05
N THR A 135 6.57 -2.72 12.17
CA THR A 135 7.32 -3.92 11.72
C THR A 135 7.83 -3.81 10.27
N ASN A 136 7.59 -2.68 9.61
CA ASN A 136 8.09 -2.40 8.26
C ASN A 136 9.43 -1.65 8.31
N GLY A 137 10.51 -2.30 7.85
CA GLY A 137 11.85 -1.71 7.84
C GLY A 137 12.45 -1.54 9.25
N VAL A 138 13.41 -0.63 9.40
CA VAL A 138 14.01 -0.28 10.70
C VAL A 138 13.19 0.84 11.33
N VAL A 139 12.81 0.69 12.60
CA VAL A 139 12.08 1.74 13.33
C VAL A 139 13.05 2.86 13.71
N PRO A 140 12.83 4.12 13.29
CA PRO A 140 13.69 5.24 13.67
C PRO A 140 13.43 5.67 15.13
N ALA A 141 14.47 6.16 15.82
CA ALA A 141 14.29 6.96 17.02
C ALA A 141 13.60 8.29 16.68
N GLY A 142 12.78 8.85 17.60
CA GLY A 142 12.05 10.11 17.37
C GLY A 142 10.53 10.00 17.44
N GLY A 143 9.96 8.83 17.75
CA GLY A 143 8.54 8.66 18.05
C GLY A 143 7.63 8.39 16.85
N SER A 144 6.32 8.55 17.07
CA SER A 144 5.26 8.16 16.14
C SER A 144 5.35 8.83 14.77
N TYR A 145 5.63 10.13 14.71
CA TYR A 145 5.71 10.88 13.46
C TYR A 145 6.79 10.34 12.51
N TYR A 146 8.04 10.20 12.98
CA TYR A 146 9.14 9.69 12.17
C TYR A 146 8.93 8.23 11.74
N MET A 147 8.32 7.41 12.61
CA MET A 147 7.94 6.05 12.25
C MET A 147 6.91 6.03 11.10
N ILE A 148 5.93 6.92 11.12
CA ILE A 148 4.90 7.03 10.07
C ILE A 148 5.48 7.63 8.78
N SER A 149 6.22 8.74 8.85
CA SER A 149 6.73 9.46 7.67
C SER A 149 7.79 8.67 6.89
N ARG A 150 8.66 7.91 7.59
CA ARG A 150 9.68 7.07 6.95
C ARG A 150 9.11 5.78 6.35
N SER A 151 8.05 5.21 6.95
CA SER A 151 7.44 3.97 6.45
C SER A 151 6.40 4.21 5.35
N LEU A 152 5.59 5.28 5.44
CA LEU A 152 4.49 5.54 4.50
C LEU A 152 4.83 6.57 3.41
N GLY A 153 5.86 7.40 3.61
CA GLY A 153 6.19 8.54 2.76
C GLY A 153 5.86 9.89 3.43
N PRO A 154 6.54 10.98 3.01
CA PRO A 154 6.38 12.31 3.61
C PRO A 154 4.98 12.91 3.40
N GLU A 155 4.25 12.51 2.36
CA GLU A 155 2.91 13.00 2.02
C GLU A 155 1.89 12.54 3.07
N PHE A 156 1.87 11.23 3.36
CA PHE A 156 1.06 10.67 4.43
C PHE A 156 1.58 11.09 5.81
N GLY A 157 2.89 11.09 6.03
CA GLY A 157 3.50 11.51 7.29
C GLY A 157 3.11 12.94 7.70
N GLY A 158 3.20 13.90 6.76
CA GLY A 158 2.86 15.29 7.01
C GLY A 158 1.36 15.52 7.24
N ALA A 159 0.49 14.91 6.43
CA ALA A 159 -0.96 15.04 6.61
C ALA A 159 -1.43 14.42 7.93
N VAL A 160 -0.99 13.18 8.24
CA VAL A 160 -1.30 12.50 9.52
C VAL A 160 -0.73 13.28 10.69
N GLY A 161 0.52 13.77 10.60
CA GLY A 161 1.18 14.54 11.64
C GLY A 161 0.46 15.85 11.97
N LEU A 162 0.00 16.60 10.98
CA LEU A 162 -0.75 17.85 11.20
C LEU A 162 -2.14 17.60 11.82
N CYS A 163 -2.85 16.55 11.41
CA CYS A 163 -4.11 16.16 12.04
C CYS A 163 -3.91 15.69 13.49
N PHE A 164 -2.85 14.92 13.75
CA PHE A 164 -2.47 14.47 15.09
C PHE A 164 -2.03 15.64 16.00
N TYR A 165 -1.37 16.67 15.44
CA TYR A 165 -1.05 17.92 16.13
C TYR A 165 -2.30 18.68 16.58
N LEU A 166 -3.25 18.91 15.66
CA LEU A 166 -4.49 19.61 16.00
C LEU A 166 -5.31 18.81 17.04
N GLY A 167 -5.42 17.49 16.87
CA GLY A 167 -6.07 16.61 17.85
C GLY A 167 -5.41 16.69 19.23
N THR A 168 -4.10 16.47 19.35
CA THR A 168 -3.41 16.57 20.65
C THR A 168 -3.49 17.96 21.28
N THR A 169 -3.59 19.02 20.49
CA THR A 169 -3.80 20.38 20.98
C THR A 169 -5.20 20.56 21.57
N PHE A 170 -6.27 20.18 20.86
CA PHE A 170 -7.64 20.24 21.40
C PHE A 170 -7.86 19.29 22.59
N ALA A 171 -7.13 18.16 22.68
CA ALA A 171 -7.11 17.32 23.87
C ALA A 171 -6.56 18.07 25.10
N GLY A 172 -5.52 18.89 24.93
CA GLY A 172 -4.99 19.76 25.98
C GLY A 172 -6.05 20.70 26.54
N ALA A 173 -6.81 21.37 25.68
CA ALA A 173 -7.93 22.23 26.08
C ALA A 173 -9.03 21.46 26.82
N MET A 174 -9.43 20.28 26.31
CA MET A 174 -10.43 19.42 26.93
C MET A 174 -10.03 18.97 28.35
N TYR A 175 -8.77 18.57 28.55
CA TYR A 175 -8.28 18.16 29.87
C TYR A 175 -8.16 19.33 30.85
N ILE A 176 -7.85 20.54 30.37
CA ILE A 176 -7.84 21.76 31.20
C ILE A 176 -9.27 22.10 31.65
N LEU A 177 -10.24 22.15 30.73
CA LEU A 177 -11.65 22.37 31.06
C LEU A 177 -12.17 21.34 32.07
N GLY A 178 -11.86 20.05 31.86
CA GLY A 178 -12.22 18.99 32.82
C GLY A 178 -11.58 19.14 34.20
N THR A 179 -10.34 19.65 34.28
CA THR A 179 -9.67 19.94 35.55
C THR A 179 -10.39 21.07 36.32
N ILE A 180 -10.93 22.06 35.61
CA ILE A 180 -11.66 23.20 36.18
C ILE A 180 -13.07 22.80 36.58
N GLU A 181 -13.73 21.96 35.79
CA GLU A 181 -15.02 21.35 36.16
C GLU A 181 -14.90 20.60 37.50
N ILE A 182 -13.82 19.84 37.70
CA ILE A 182 -13.55 19.19 38.99
C ILE A 182 -13.32 20.21 40.10
N LEU A 183 -12.53 21.25 39.83
CA LEU A 183 -12.15 22.28 40.81
C LEU A 183 -13.36 23.10 41.31
N LEU A 184 -14.19 23.58 40.38
CA LEU A 184 -15.34 24.45 40.68
C LEU A 184 -16.55 23.65 41.19
N THR A 185 -16.83 22.47 40.63
CA THR A 185 -18.05 21.72 41.00
C THR A 185 -17.89 20.91 42.29
N TYR A 186 -16.73 20.29 42.50
CA TYR A 186 -16.53 19.28 43.57
C TYR A 186 -15.52 19.67 44.65
N ILE A 187 -14.53 20.54 44.37
CA ILE A 187 -13.50 20.92 45.35
C ILE A 187 -13.84 22.24 46.07
N SER A 188 -14.17 23.30 45.33
CA SER A 188 -14.41 24.63 45.91
C SER A 188 -15.47 25.44 45.14
N PRO A 189 -16.76 25.11 45.31
CA PRO A 189 -17.86 25.87 44.66
C PRO A 189 -17.97 27.31 45.15
N SER A 190 -17.48 27.61 46.36
CA SER A 190 -17.44 28.97 46.90
C SER A 190 -16.48 29.89 46.14
N ALA A 191 -15.55 29.36 45.35
CA ALA A 191 -14.54 30.11 44.59
C ALA A 191 -15.04 30.67 43.24
N ALA A 192 -16.27 30.39 42.82
CA ALA A 192 -16.84 31.01 41.61
C ALA A 192 -16.77 32.55 41.67
N ILE A 193 -16.28 33.18 40.60
CA ILE A 193 -16.10 34.64 40.50
C ILE A 193 -17.42 35.28 40.11
N PHE A 194 -18.07 34.73 39.08
CA PHE A 194 -19.42 35.10 38.67
C PHE A 194 -20.40 34.21 39.41
N LYS A 195 -21.14 34.80 40.36
CA LYS A 195 -22.28 34.21 41.06
C LYS A 195 -23.52 34.98 40.64
N VAL A 196 -24.64 34.28 40.44
CA VAL A 196 -25.86 34.84 39.85
C VAL A 196 -26.90 35.06 40.95
N GLU A 197 -27.69 36.13 40.83
CA GLU A 197 -28.80 36.43 41.74
C GLU A 197 -30.16 35.92 41.20
N ASP A 198 -30.29 35.72 39.88
CA ASP A 198 -31.48 35.18 39.18
C ASP A 198 -31.22 33.80 38.52
N VAL A 199 -32.13 32.85 38.75
CA VAL A 199 -32.00 31.42 38.34
C VAL A 199 -31.89 31.19 36.82
N GLY A 200 -32.22 32.19 35.99
CA GLY A 200 -32.17 32.08 34.52
C GLY A 200 -30.76 32.11 33.91
N GLU A 201 -29.78 32.76 34.56
CA GLU A 201 -28.44 33.02 33.97
C GLU A 201 -27.33 32.10 34.50
N GLU A 202 -27.66 31.13 35.38
CA GLU A 202 -26.69 30.26 36.06
C GLU A 202 -25.73 29.54 35.10
N THR A 203 -26.24 29.04 33.97
CA THR A 203 -25.43 28.33 32.97
C THR A 203 -24.41 29.24 32.28
N GLU A 204 -24.73 30.51 32.03
CA GLU A 204 -23.80 31.45 31.39
C GLU A 204 -22.70 31.91 32.34
N ALA A 205 -23.03 32.12 33.61
CA ALA A 205 -22.04 32.42 34.65
C ALA A 205 -21.08 31.25 34.88
N MET A 206 -21.57 30.01 34.89
CA MET A 206 -20.73 28.80 34.97
C MET A 206 -19.72 28.75 33.81
N LEU A 207 -20.17 29.00 32.57
CA LEU A 207 -19.29 29.04 31.40
C LEU A 207 -18.25 30.18 31.48
N ASN A 208 -18.63 31.36 31.97
CA ASN A 208 -17.70 32.48 32.15
C ASN A 208 -16.65 32.20 33.24
N ASN A 209 -17.01 31.49 34.32
CA ASN A 209 -16.05 31.00 35.30
C ASN A 209 -15.07 29.98 34.66
N MET A 210 -15.56 29.04 33.85
CA MET A 210 -14.69 28.07 33.12
C MET A 210 -13.67 28.78 32.22
N ARG A 211 -14.07 29.85 31.52
CA ARG A 211 -13.17 30.66 30.69
C ARG A 211 -12.03 31.25 31.52
N VAL A 212 -12.34 32.00 32.56
CA VAL A 212 -11.33 32.73 33.36
C VAL A 212 -10.36 31.78 34.06
N TYR A 213 -10.85 30.72 34.71
CA TYR A 213 -9.96 29.72 35.31
C TYR A 213 -9.18 28.93 34.24
N GLY A 214 -9.77 28.74 33.06
CA GLY A 214 -9.16 28.18 31.86
C GLY A 214 -7.90 28.91 31.44
N THR A 215 -8.04 30.21 31.16
CA THR A 215 -6.93 31.07 30.71
C THR A 215 -5.82 31.15 31.77
N CYS A 216 -6.16 31.21 33.06
CA CYS A 216 -5.18 31.18 34.14
C CYS A 216 -4.40 29.86 34.19
N ILE A 217 -5.08 28.71 34.09
CA ILE A 217 -4.43 27.39 34.19
C ILE A 217 -3.58 27.08 32.96
N ILE A 218 -4.03 27.41 31.73
CA ILE A 218 -3.20 27.19 30.55
C ILE A 218 -1.92 28.03 30.57
N ILE A 219 -1.98 29.29 31.01
CA ILE A 219 -0.79 30.14 31.16
C ILE A 219 0.17 29.52 32.17
N LEU A 220 -0.32 29.06 33.33
CA LEU A 220 0.50 28.39 34.35
C LEU A 220 1.13 27.10 33.82
N MET A 221 0.38 26.25 33.14
CA MET A 221 0.88 25.01 32.55
C MET A 221 1.91 25.29 31.44
N ALA A 222 1.68 26.28 30.58
CA ALA A 222 2.63 26.69 29.54
C ALA A 222 3.95 27.21 30.14
N ILE A 223 3.90 27.96 31.24
CA ILE A 223 5.09 28.38 31.98
C ILE A 223 5.85 27.18 32.55
N VAL A 224 5.16 26.21 33.17
CA VAL A 224 5.79 24.97 33.69
C VAL A 224 6.50 24.20 32.57
N VAL A 225 5.86 24.06 31.40
CA VAL A 225 6.44 23.40 30.22
C VAL A 225 7.63 24.19 29.67
N PHE A 226 7.57 25.52 29.65
CA PHE A 226 8.66 26.39 29.17
C PHE A 226 9.89 26.43 30.09
N VAL A 227 9.69 26.34 31.41
CA VAL A 227 10.77 26.40 32.42
C VAL A 227 11.59 25.11 32.45
N GLY A 228 10.96 23.94 32.29
CA GLY A 228 11.72 22.71 32.10
C GLY A 228 10.89 21.43 32.14
N VAL A 229 10.85 20.73 31.01
CA VAL A 229 10.07 19.50 30.84
C VAL A 229 10.55 18.33 31.74
N LYS A 230 11.79 18.41 32.25
CA LYS A 230 12.39 17.43 33.17
C LYS A 230 11.59 17.23 34.48
N TYR A 231 10.87 18.25 34.96
CA TYR A 231 10.04 18.12 36.16
C TYR A 231 8.73 17.38 35.87
N VAL A 232 8.10 17.65 34.73
CA VAL A 232 6.88 16.96 34.24
C VAL A 232 7.15 15.46 34.10
N ASN A 233 8.31 15.08 33.53
CA ASN A 233 8.75 13.69 33.43
C ASN A 233 8.74 12.95 34.78
N LYS A 234 9.18 13.57 35.89
CA LYS A 234 9.21 12.94 37.22
C LYS A 234 7.81 12.78 37.82
N LEU A 235 6.91 13.72 37.56
CA LEU A 235 5.52 13.68 38.04
C LEU A 235 4.66 12.64 37.29
N ALA A 236 5.09 12.21 36.09
CA ALA A 236 4.40 11.21 35.26
C ALA A 236 4.00 9.94 36.01
N LEU A 237 4.87 9.42 36.89
CA LEU A 237 4.62 8.20 37.64
C LEU A 237 3.59 8.42 38.75
N VAL A 238 3.58 9.60 39.37
CA VAL A 238 2.57 10.01 40.36
C VAL A 238 1.18 10.06 39.72
N PHE A 239 1.05 10.71 38.55
CA PHE A 239 -0.21 10.76 37.82
C PHE A 239 -0.74 9.37 37.44
N LEU A 240 0.14 8.46 37.01
CA LEU A 240 -0.21 7.06 36.72
C LEU A 240 -0.69 6.32 37.97
N ALA A 241 -0.03 6.51 39.11
CA ALA A 241 -0.42 5.90 40.37
C ALA A 241 -1.80 6.38 40.84
N CYS A 242 -2.09 7.69 40.73
CA CYS A 242 -3.42 8.25 41.02
C CYS A 242 -4.52 7.57 40.20
N VAL A 243 -4.35 7.43 38.88
CA VAL A 243 -5.33 6.78 38.00
C VAL A 243 -5.59 5.33 38.40
N ILE A 244 -4.53 4.54 38.62
CA ILE A 244 -4.66 3.11 38.97
C ILE A 244 -5.36 2.95 40.32
N LEU A 245 -5.00 3.76 41.32
CA LEU A 245 -5.64 3.74 42.65
C LEU A 245 -7.12 4.13 42.57
N SER A 246 -7.48 5.14 41.76
CA SER A 246 -8.89 5.52 41.55
C SER A 246 -9.71 4.39 40.91
N ILE A 247 -9.15 3.68 39.91
CA ILE A 247 -9.84 2.54 39.28
C ILE A 247 -10.02 1.38 40.27
N ILE A 248 -9.01 1.07 41.08
CA ILE A 248 -9.10 0.04 42.13
C ILE A 248 -10.16 0.43 43.18
N ALA A 249 -10.25 1.71 43.57
CA ALA A 249 -11.25 2.22 44.50
C ALA A 249 -12.70 2.07 43.99
N ILE A 250 -12.92 2.21 42.66
CA ILE A 250 -14.22 1.96 42.02
C ILE A 250 -14.58 0.48 42.12
N TYR A 251 -13.69 -0.44 41.71
CA TYR A 251 -13.96 -1.88 41.79
C TYR A 251 -14.14 -2.38 43.23
N ALA A 252 -13.33 -1.90 44.17
CA ALA A 252 -13.48 -2.21 45.59
C ALA A 252 -14.83 -1.72 46.14
N GLY A 253 -15.25 -0.52 45.73
CA GLY A 253 -16.57 0.03 46.02
C GLY A 253 -17.72 -0.84 45.50
N VAL A 254 -17.67 -1.23 44.23
CA VAL A 254 -18.66 -2.15 43.61
C VAL A 254 -18.74 -3.49 44.35
N ILE A 255 -17.59 -4.08 44.72
CA ILE A 255 -17.59 -5.34 45.49
C ILE A 255 -18.19 -5.12 46.89
N LYS A 256 -17.93 -3.98 47.54
CA LYS A 256 -18.53 -3.62 48.83
C LYS A 256 -20.06 -3.50 48.72
N THR A 257 -20.62 -2.92 47.65
CA THR A 257 -22.09 -2.76 47.53
C THR A 257 -22.87 -4.06 47.44
N ALA A 258 -22.21 -5.20 47.21
CA ALA A 258 -22.82 -6.53 47.29
C ALA A 258 -23.11 -6.98 48.73
N PHE A 259 -22.43 -6.41 49.72
CA PHE A 259 -22.54 -6.78 51.13
C PHE A 259 -23.07 -5.64 52.01
N ASP A 260 -22.69 -4.40 51.69
CA ASP A 260 -22.90 -3.21 52.52
C ASP A 260 -22.95 -1.97 51.60
N PRO A 261 -24.12 -1.68 50.99
CA PRO A 261 -24.28 -0.54 50.07
C PRO A 261 -24.10 0.81 50.80
N PRO A 262 -23.50 1.82 50.17
CA PRO A 262 -23.27 3.11 50.79
C PRO A 262 -24.56 3.94 50.87
N ASP A 263 -24.84 4.50 52.05
CA ASP A 263 -26.03 5.31 52.31
C ASP A 263 -25.96 6.71 51.70
N PHE A 264 -26.46 6.81 50.47
CA PHE A 264 -26.72 8.05 49.74
C PHE A 264 -28.22 8.13 49.38
N PRO A 265 -29.08 8.63 50.28
CA PRO A 265 -30.49 8.82 49.99
C PRO A 265 -30.72 9.99 49.02
N ILE A 266 -31.71 9.84 48.14
CA ILE A 266 -32.17 10.88 47.21
C ILE A 266 -33.66 11.17 47.43
N CYS A 267 -34.06 12.40 47.12
CA CYS A 267 -35.41 12.89 47.38
C CYS A 267 -36.23 13.02 46.10
N LEU A 268 -37.41 12.41 46.09
CA LEU A 268 -38.37 12.45 44.98
C LEU A 268 -39.67 13.13 45.42
N LEU A 269 -40.27 13.91 44.53
CA LEU A 269 -41.62 14.46 44.66
C LEU A 269 -42.49 13.78 43.60
N GLY A 270 -43.32 12.82 44.01
CA GLY A 270 -43.94 11.91 43.05
C GLY A 270 -42.87 11.21 42.21
N ASN A 271 -42.91 11.40 40.88
CA ASN A 271 -41.94 10.84 39.95
C ASN A 271 -40.72 11.76 39.68
N ARG A 272 -40.72 13.02 40.16
CA ARG A 272 -39.70 14.05 39.84
C ARG A 272 -38.54 14.07 40.84
N THR A 273 -37.31 14.18 40.35
CA THR A 273 -36.10 14.23 41.18
C THR A 273 -35.81 15.65 41.67
N LEU A 274 -35.54 15.80 42.97
CA LEU A 274 -35.22 17.09 43.61
C LEU A 274 -33.72 17.27 43.85
N SER A 275 -33.23 18.51 43.72
CA SER A 275 -31.85 18.90 44.00
C SER A 275 -31.61 18.98 45.52
N LYS A 276 -30.79 18.06 46.05
CA LYS A 276 -30.56 17.92 47.50
C LYS A 276 -29.75 19.08 48.10
N ARG A 277 -29.07 19.88 47.25
CA ARG A 277 -28.34 21.09 47.67
C ARG A 277 -29.25 22.18 48.28
N SER A 278 -30.54 22.21 47.91
CA SER A 278 -31.45 23.29 48.31
C SER A 278 -32.19 23.05 49.63
N PHE A 279 -32.08 21.86 50.25
CA PHE A 279 -32.79 21.54 51.50
C PHE A 279 -32.18 20.33 52.25
N ASP A 280 -32.14 20.41 53.58
CA ASP A 280 -31.54 19.35 54.40
C ASP A 280 -32.44 18.11 54.55
N VAL A 281 -33.74 18.29 54.79
CA VAL A 281 -34.69 17.21 55.16
C VAL A 281 -35.64 16.89 54.01
N CYS A 282 -35.69 15.63 53.58
CA CYS A 282 -36.62 15.13 52.54
C CYS A 282 -38.04 14.86 53.10
N ALA A 283 -38.70 15.90 53.60
CA ALA A 283 -40.08 15.82 54.07
C ALA A 283 -40.78 17.18 53.88
N LYS A 284 -42.12 17.18 53.79
CA LYS A 284 -42.92 18.44 53.74
C LYS A 284 -42.97 19.14 55.11
N PHE A 285 -43.03 18.34 56.18
CA PHE A 285 -43.11 18.78 57.57
C PHE A 285 -42.24 17.89 58.46
N THR A 286 -41.73 18.44 59.55
CA THR A 286 -41.04 17.72 60.62
C THR A 286 -41.73 17.98 61.95
N GLU A 287 -41.84 16.95 62.80
CA GLU A 287 -42.31 17.12 64.17
C GLU A 287 -41.15 17.53 65.08
N SER A 288 -41.31 18.65 65.77
CA SER A 288 -40.34 19.16 66.73
C SER A 288 -41.08 19.66 67.95
N ASN A 289 -40.89 18.98 69.08
CA ASN A 289 -41.61 19.22 70.35
C ASN A 289 -43.14 19.11 70.24
N ASN A 290 -43.65 18.08 69.56
CA ASN A 290 -45.08 17.86 69.24
C ASN A 290 -45.73 18.97 68.39
N GLU A 291 -44.96 19.91 67.84
CA GLU A 291 -45.41 20.89 66.85
C GLU A 291 -44.97 20.45 65.45
N THR A 292 -45.90 20.47 64.48
CA THR A 292 -45.59 20.26 63.07
C THR A 292 -45.00 21.54 62.47
N LYS A 293 -43.73 21.49 62.08
CA LYS A 293 -43.02 22.62 61.45
C LYS A 293 -42.78 22.32 59.98
N THR A 294 -43.08 23.29 59.12
CA THR A 294 -42.78 23.21 57.69
C THR A 294 -41.28 23.19 57.46
N THR A 295 -40.77 22.33 56.58
CA THR A 295 -39.34 22.23 56.27
C THR A 295 -38.84 23.35 55.37
N HIS A 296 -37.53 23.40 55.09
CA HIS A 296 -36.99 24.29 54.06
C HIS A 296 -37.57 23.99 52.67
N LEU A 297 -37.79 22.69 52.38
CA LEU A 297 -38.41 22.23 51.13
C LEU A 297 -39.80 22.86 50.91
N TRP A 298 -40.62 23.01 51.96
CA TRP A 298 -41.92 23.69 51.86
C TRP A 298 -41.80 25.13 51.35
N ARG A 299 -40.78 25.89 51.78
CA ARG A 299 -40.57 27.28 51.36
C ARG A 299 -40.13 27.43 49.89
N LEU A 300 -39.67 26.34 49.26
CA LEU A 300 -39.27 26.34 47.85
C LEU A 300 -40.47 26.12 46.91
N PHE A 301 -41.59 25.60 47.42
CA PHE A 301 -42.80 25.29 46.65
C PHE A 301 -44.05 26.07 47.11
N CYS A 302 -43.97 26.82 48.20
CA CYS A 302 -45.10 27.55 48.80
C CYS A 302 -44.68 28.97 49.25
N ASP A 303 -45.59 29.95 49.10
CA ASP A 303 -45.30 31.37 49.33
C ASP A 303 -44.97 31.73 50.79
N SER A 304 -45.28 30.86 51.76
CA SER A 304 -44.93 31.08 53.17
C SER A 304 -44.76 29.77 53.96
N SER A 305 -44.10 29.85 55.12
CA SER A 305 -43.93 28.72 56.06
C SER A 305 -45.13 28.47 56.97
N LEU A 306 -46.33 28.85 56.52
CA LEU A 306 -47.59 28.55 57.20
C LEU A 306 -48.27 27.39 56.47
N LEU A 307 -48.95 26.51 57.20
CA LEU A 307 -49.69 25.37 56.63
C LEU A 307 -50.84 25.78 55.70
N ASN A 308 -51.31 27.03 55.80
CA ASN A 308 -52.36 27.61 54.96
C ASN A 308 -51.81 28.40 53.75
N ALA A 309 -50.52 28.22 53.40
CA ALA A 309 -49.92 28.89 52.25
C ALA A 309 -50.50 28.40 50.92
N THR A 310 -50.53 29.28 49.92
CA THR A 310 -50.59 28.87 48.51
C THR A 310 -49.31 28.13 48.14
N CYS A 311 -49.47 26.97 47.52
CA CYS A 311 -48.41 26.04 47.12
C CYS A 311 -48.60 25.63 45.67
N ASP A 312 -47.53 25.18 45.03
CA ASP A 312 -47.58 24.54 43.72
C ASP A 312 -48.55 23.34 43.68
N ASP A 313 -49.31 23.21 42.59
CA ASP A 313 -50.33 22.17 42.41
C ASP A 313 -49.70 20.76 42.44
N TYR A 314 -48.58 20.57 41.75
CA TYR A 314 -47.90 19.28 41.69
C TYR A 314 -47.30 18.90 43.06
N PHE A 315 -46.73 19.88 43.78
CA PHE A 315 -46.27 19.69 45.16
C PHE A 315 -47.41 19.37 46.13
N SER A 316 -48.61 19.92 45.92
CA SER A 316 -49.77 19.65 46.78
C SER A 316 -50.34 18.25 46.55
N LEU A 317 -50.44 17.82 45.30
CA LEU A 317 -51.02 16.52 44.89
C LEU A 317 -50.12 15.31 45.17
N ASN A 318 -48.79 15.46 45.14
CA ASN A 318 -47.85 14.34 45.20
C ASN A 318 -47.11 14.25 46.55
N ASN A 319 -46.83 13.04 47.01
CA ASN A 319 -46.05 12.81 48.23
C ASN A 319 -44.54 12.96 47.96
N VAL A 320 -43.80 13.37 49.00
CA VAL A 320 -42.34 13.36 49.00
C VAL A 320 -41.89 11.98 49.49
N THR A 321 -40.98 11.33 48.76
CA THR A 321 -40.39 10.04 49.15
C THR A 321 -38.86 10.11 49.11
N GLU A 322 -38.21 9.37 50.00
CA GLU A 322 -36.75 9.23 50.06
C GLU A 322 -36.40 7.79 49.65
N ILE A 323 -35.50 7.63 48.65
CA ILE A 323 -35.07 6.32 48.15
C ILE A 323 -33.55 6.21 48.15
N GLN A 324 -33.03 4.98 48.23
CA GLN A 324 -31.59 4.74 48.18
C GLN A 324 -31.03 4.98 46.78
N GLY A 325 -30.02 5.84 46.66
CA GLY A 325 -29.38 6.15 45.38
C GLY A 325 -28.43 5.08 44.85
N ILE A 326 -27.78 4.35 45.76
CA ILE A 326 -26.93 3.20 45.44
C ILE A 326 -27.49 1.98 46.18
N PRO A 327 -28.50 1.30 45.61
CA PRO A 327 -29.07 0.10 46.22
C PRO A 327 -28.17 -1.15 46.06
N GLY A 328 -27.08 -1.04 45.27
CA GLY A 328 -26.04 -2.06 45.16
C GLY A 328 -26.36 -3.19 44.18
N ILE A 329 -25.34 -3.99 43.84
CA ILE A 329 -25.39 -4.94 42.70
C ILE A 329 -26.45 -6.06 42.83
N MET A 330 -26.92 -6.35 44.05
CA MET A 330 -27.94 -7.37 44.32
C MET A 330 -29.39 -6.86 44.19
N SER A 331 -29.59 -5.54 44.00
CA SER A 331 -30.92 -4.90 44.03
C SER A 331 -31.79 -5.15 42.80
N GLY A 332 -31.22 -5.61 41.68
CA GLY A 332 -31.93 -5.83 40.42
C GLY A 332 -32.01 -4.64 39.47
N VAL A 333 -31.60 -3.43 39.90
CA VAL A 333 -31.69 -2.14 39.16
C VAL A 333 -31.09 -2.14 37.74
N LEU A 334 -30.27 -3.14 37.40
CA LEU A 334 -29.80 -3.38 36.03
C LEU A 334 -30.94 -3.50 35.00
N THR A 335 -32.12 -4.01 35.37
CA THR A 335 -33.28 -4.11 34.45
C THR A 335 -33.79 -2.73 34.04
N ASP A 336 -33.78 -1.79 34.97
CA ASP A 336 -34.41 -0.48 34.84
C ASP A 336 -33.49 0.46 34.03
N ASN A 337 -32.18 0.28 34.20
CA ASN A 337 -31.11 0.97 33.48
C ASN A 337 -30.76 0.35 32.11
N LEU A 338 -31.44 -0.70 31.65
CA LEU A 338 -31.07 -1.42 30.42
C LEU A 338 -31.29 -0.57 29.15
N TRP A 339 -32.34 0.26 29.17
CA TRP A 339 -32.88 0.98 28.01
C TRP A 339 -32.50 2.46 28.00
N SER A 340 -32.54 3.07 26.82
CA SER A 340 -32.25 4.49 26.63
C SER A 340 -33.34 5.41 27.20
N ALA A 341 -32.88 6.55 27.72
CA ALA A 341 -33.68 7.63 28.30
C ALA A 341 -33.22 8.97 27.72
N TYR A 342 -33.26 9.09 26.39
CA TYR A 342 -32.98 10.34 25.68
C TYR A 342 -34.01 11.42 26.04
N SER A 343 -33.54 12.65 26.22
CA SER A 343 -34.39 13.79 26.60
C SER A 343 -33.89 15.09 25.99
N GLU A 344 -34.81 16.04 25.84
CA GLU A 344 -34.52 17.40 25.39
C GLU A 344 -33.83 18.23 26.50
N LYS A 345 -33.32 19.42 26.16
CA LYS A 345 -32.72 20.32 27.14
C LYS A 345 -33.80 20.93 28.04
N GLY A 346 -33.58 20.93 29.36
CA GLY A 346 -34.49 21.54 30.34
C GLY A 346 -35.67 20.66 30.77
N SER A 347 -35.70 19.38 30.38
CA SER A 347 -36.67 18.42 30.91
C SER A 347 -36.29 17.98 32.34
N ILE A 348 -37.28 17.60 33.15
CA ILE A 348 -37.05 17.13 34.53
C ILE A 348 -36.60 15.66 34.51
N VAL A 349 -35.64 15.30 35.36
CA VAL A 349 -35.20 13.91 35.51
C VAL A 349 -36.23 13.13 36.35
N GLU A 350 -37.05 12.32 35.68
CA GLU A 350 -38.12 11.53 36.30
C GLU A 350 -37.79 10.02 36.42
N LYS A 351 -38.32 9.36 37.47
CA LYS A 351 -38.32 7.89 37.65
C LYS A 351 -39.66 7.31 37.18
N LYS A 352 -39.64 6.42 36.19
CA LYS A 352 -40.84 5.90 35.51
C LYS A 352 -41.75 5.04 36.40
N ASP A 353 -41.18 4.33 37.36
CA ASP A 353 -41.88 3.30 38.15
C ASP A 353 -42.48 3.82 39.46
N GLN A 354 -42.48 5.14 39.69
CA GLN A 354 -43.17 5.76 40.83
C GLN A 354 -44.53 6.34 40.43
N PRO A 355 -45.60 6.14 41.24
CA PRO A 355 -46.90 6.72 40.97
C PRO A 355 -46.90 8.23 41.23
N SER A 356 -47.33 9.01 40.23
CA SER A 356 -47.53 10.45 40.33
C SER A 356 -48.85 10.88 39.70
N VAL A 357 -49.46 11.92 40.26
CA VAL A 357 -50.62 12.61 39.70
C VAL A 357 -50.13 13.85 38.94
N ALA A 358 -50.52 13.99 37.67
CA ALA A 358 -50.24 15.18 36.89
C ALA A 358 -51.07 16.37 37.42
N GLY A 359 -50.39 17.48 37.71
CA GLY A 359 -51.01 18.75 38.10
C GLY A 359 -51.12 19.73 36.93
N SER A 360 -51.66 20.92 37.19
CA SER A 360 -51.66 22.03 36.22
C SER A 360 -50.22 22.48 35.94
N GLU A 361 -49.78 22.48 34.68
CA GLU A 361 -48.47 23.02 34.30
C GLU A 361 -48.55 24.55 34.16
N GLU A 362 -48.60 25.27 35.29
CA GLU A 362 -48.44 26.73 35.28
C GLU A 362 -46.97 27.16 35.17
N SER A 363 -46.74 28.30 34.50
CA SER A 363 -45.48 28.67 33.85
C SER A 363 -44.32 29.11 34.76
N LYS A 364 -44.26 28.66 36.03
CA LYS A 364 -43.19 28.99 37.00
C LYS A 364 -42.14 27.88 37.16
N MET A 365 -41.78 27.18 36.07
CA MET A 365 -40.86 26.04 36.14
C MET A 365 -39.40 26.45 36.40
N GLY A 366 -38.98 27.65 35.96
CA GLY A 366 -37.66 28.20 36.24
C GLY A 366 -37.59 28.84 37.63
N GLY A 367 -36.97 28.14 38.59
CA GLY A 367 -36.83 28.58 39.99
C GLY A 367 -37.10 27.48 41.03
N LEU A 368 -37.75 26.38 40.63
CA LEU A 368 -38.04 25.24 41.51
C LEU A 368 -36.84 24.28 41.59
N PRO A 369 -36.60 23.60 42.74
CA PRO A 369 -35.42 22.77 43.00
C PRO A 369 -35.49 21.38 42.34
N TYR A 370 -35.83 21.32 41.05
CA TYR A 370 -35.81 20.09 40.25
C TYR A 370 -34.44 19.87 39.61
N VAL A 371 -34.08 18.60 39.37
CA VAL A 371 -32.91 18.27 38.55
C VAL A 371 -33.29 18.26 37.07
N PHE A 372 -32.64 19.12 36.28
CA PHE A 372 -32.92 19.31 34.86
C PHE A 372 -31.86 18.69 33.95
N THR A 373 -32.24 18.35 32.71
CA THR A 373 -31.32 17.87 31.67
C THR A 373 -30.57 19.03 31.01
N ASP A 374 -29.26 19.11 31.27
CA ASP A 374 -28.36 20.19 30.80
C ASP A 374 -28.34 20.37 29.26
N ILE A 375 -28.35 19.27 28.51
CA ILE A 375 -28.25 19.25 27.04
C ILE A 375 -29.19 18.21 26.42
N MET A 376 -29.66 18.49 25.20
CA MET A 376 -30.41 17.53 24.39
C MET A 376 -29.52 16.32 24.08
N THR A 377 -30.01 15.11 24.30
CA THR A 377 -29.23 13.87 24.14
C THR A 377 -29.76 12.99 23.02
N TYR A 378 -28.85 12.41 22.24
CA TYR A 378 -29.12 11.42 21.20
C TYR A 378 -27.87 10.57 20.95
N PHE A 379 -28.06 9.34 20.45
CA PHE A 379 -27.01 8.33 20.28
C PHE A 379 -25.72 8.87 19.62
N THR A 380 -25.83 9.61 18.52
CA THR A 380 -24.66 10.04 17.75
C THR A 380 -23.85 11.15 18.43
N MET A 381 -24.48 11.96 19.29
CA MET A 381 -23.77 12.93 20.15
C MET A 381 -22.95 12.21 21.22
N LEU A 382 -23.52 11.19 21.85
CA LEU A 382 -22.82 10.40 22.89
C LEU A 382 -21.61 9.66 22.32
N VAL A 383 -21.67 9.17 21.08
CA VAL A 383 -20.50 8.63 20.36
C VAL A 383 -19.38 9.68 20.25
N GLY A 384 -19.72 10.92 19.87
CA GLY A 384 -18.75 12.02 19.74
C GLY A 384 -18.16 12.53 21.06
N ILE A 385 -18.92 12.44 22.16
CA ILE A 385 -18.45 12.75 23.52
C ILE A 385 -17.60 11.60 24.08
N TYR A 386 -17.95 10.35 23.79
CA TYR A 386 -17.20 9.19 24.28
C TYR A 386 -15.87 8.97 23.56
N PHE A 387 -15.81 9.17 22.25
CA PHE A 387 -14.66 8.77 21.42
C PHE A 387 -13.27 9.22 21.92
N PRO A 388 -13.05 10.42 22.53
CA PRO A 388 -11.74 10.80 23.05
C PRO A 388 -11.18 9.83 24.10
N SER A 389 -12.04 9.10 24.83
CA SER A 389 -11.66 8.12 25.86
C SER A 389 -10.90 6.89 25.34
N VAL A 390 -10.97 6.60 24.04
CA VAL A 390 -10.23 5.50 23.39
C VAL A 390 -9.03 6.00 22.58
N THR A 391 -8.80 7.31 22.53
CA THR A 391 -7.67 7.91 21.81
C THR A 391 -6.35 7.74 22.58
N GLY A 392 -5.24 8.27 22.05
CA GLY A 392 -3.93 8.15 22.71
C GLY A 392 -3.11 6.90 22.35
N ILE A 393 -3.63 5.98 21.52
CA ILE A 393 -2.95 4.73 21.12
C ILE A 393 -1.54 4.93 20.52
N MET A 394 -1.27 6.10 19.93
CA MET A 394 0.05 6.45 19.36
C MET A 394 1.13 6.66 20.44
N ALA A 395 0.75 6.87 21.70
CA ALA A 395 1.67 7.02 22.83
C ALA A 395 2.63 5.82 22.99
N GLY A 396 2.19 4.60 22.66
CA GLY A 396 3.06 3.41 22.69
C GLY A 396 4.25 3.49 21.72
N SER A 397 4.12 4.24 20.61
CA SER A 397 5.20 4.46 19.65
C SER A 397 6.02 5.74 19.90
N ASN A 398 5.59 6.60 20.83
CA ASN A 398 6.24 7.88 21.10
C ASN A 398 7.61 7.77 21.80
N ARG A 399 8.05 6.56 22.19
CA ARG A 399 9.40 6.26 22.71
C ARG A 399 10.19 5.28 21.84
N SER A 400 10.05 5.32 20.53
CA SER A 400 10.62 4.31 19.61
C SER A 400 12.14 4.10 19.77
N GLY A 401 12.91 5.16 20.09
CA GLY A 401 14.37 5.10 20.24
C GLY A 401 14.89 4.48 21.54
N ASP A 402 14.12 4.53 22.63
CA ASP A 402 14.58 4.05 23.94
C ASP A 402 14.36 2.54 24.15
N LEU A 403 13.67 1.86 23.24
CA LEU A 403 13.26 0.47 23.37
C LEU A 403 14.40 -0.51 23.02
N LYS A 404 14.52 -1.61 23.78
CA LYS A 404 15.49 -2.68 23.47
C LYS A 404 15.21 -3.34 22.11
N ASP A 405 13.92 -3.52 21.79
CA ASP A 405 13.39 -4.02 20.52
C ASP A 405 12.05 -3.32 20.26
N ALA A 406 12.06 -2.29 19.43
CA ALA A 406 10.86 -1.53 19.07
C ALA A 406 9.86 -2.34 18.23
N GLN A 407 10.35 -3.17 17.29
CA GLN A 407 9.51 -3.93 16.37
C GLN A 407 8.63 -4.95 17.09
N LYS A 408 9.14 -5.58 18.16
CA LYS A 408 8.35 -6.48 19.01
C LYS A 408 7.57 -5.73 20.08
N SER A 409 8.16 -4.69 20.69
CA SER A 409 7.55 -4.02 21.84
C SER A 409 6.35 -3.13 21.48
N ILE A 410 6.38 -2.43 20.35
CA ILE A 410 5.29 -1.51 19.97
C ILE A 410 3.97 -2.28 19.72
N PRO A 411 3.93 -3.35 18.89
CA PRO A 411 2.71 -4.13 18.69
C PRO A 411 2.17 -4.76 19.98
N THR A 412 3.06 -5.43 20.74
CA THR A 412 2.65 -6.17 21.94
C THR A 412 2.16 -5.26 23.05
N GLY A 413 2.86 -4.14 23.34
CA GLY A 413 2.45 -3.20 24.37
C GLY A 413 1.19 -2.41 24.01
N THR A 414 1.04 -2.00 22.75
CA THR A 414 -0.12 -1.19 22.31
C THR A 414 -1.41 -2.02 22.28
N ILE A 415 -1.39 -3.22 21.70
CA ILE A 415 -2.56 -4.11 21.63
C ILE A 415 -2.99 -4.56 23.03
N LEU A 416 -2.03 -4.84 23.93
CA LEU A 416 -2.33 -5.19 25.32
C LEU A 416 -2.96 -4.02 26.07
N ALA A 417 -2.44 -2.79 25.93
CA ALA A 417 -2.99 -1.61 26.57
C ALA A 417 -4.44 -1.33 26.14
N ILE A 418 -4.73 -1.40 24.84
CA ILE A 418 -6.10 -1.22 24.30
C ILE A 418 -7.03 -2.33 24.80
N SER A 419 -6.55 -3.58 24.89
CA SER A 419 -7.33 -4.69 25.45
C SER A 419 -7.69 -4.43 26.93
N THR A 420 -6.72 -3.97 27.73
CA THR A 420 -6.94 -3.63 29.14
C THR A 420 -7.93 -2.47 29.32
N THR A 421 -7.79 -1.37 28.56
CA THR A 421 -8.70 -0.24 28.69
C THR A 421 -10.11 -0.55 28.18
N SER A 422 -10.23 -1.30 27.09
CA SER A 422 -11.53 -1.77 26.57
C SER A 422 -12.25 -2.65 27.60
N PHE A 423 -11.52 -3.53 28.29
CA PHE A 423 -12.08 -4.33 29.39
C PHE A 423 -12.56 -3.45 30.56
N ILE A 424 -11.75 -2.46 30.98
CA ILE A 424 -12.12 -1.53 32.06
C ILE A 424 -13.39 -0.74 31.68
N TYR A 425 -13.46 -0.18 30.47
CA TYR A 425 -14.63 0.59 30.03
C TYR A 425 -15.90 -0.29 29.93
N LEU A 426 -15.82 -1.46 29.29
CA LEU A 426 -16.97 -2.35 29.11
C LEU A 426 -17.48 -2.92 30.44
N SER A 427 -16.59 -3.24 31.39
CA SER A 427 -16.99 -3.67 32.73
C SER A 427 -17.62 -2.54 33.53
N CYS A 428 -17.03 -1.34 33.55
CA CYS A 428 -17.60 -0.18 34.26
C CYS A 428 -19.03 0.16 33.80
N ILE A 429 -19.36 0.04 32.51
CA ILE A 429 -20.72 0.25 32.00
C ILE A 429 -21.75 -0.66 32.69
N VAL A 430 -21.45 -1.96 32.72
CA VAL A 430 -22.33 -2.96 33.33
C VAL A 430 -22.42 -2.76 34.85
N LEU A 431 -21.29 -2.46 35.50
CA LEU A 431 -21.24 -2.26 36.95
C LEU A 431 -21.96 -0.98 37.40
N PHE A 432 -21.85 0.13 36.66
CA PHE A 432 -22.57 1.37 36.98
C PHE A 432 -24.08 1.19 36.83
N GLY A 433 -24.53 0.58 35.71
CA GLY A 433 -25.94 0.29 35.49
C GLY A 433 -26.54 -0.72 36.47
N ALA A 434 -25.72 -1.61 37.05
CA ALA A 434 -26.18 -2.58 38.05
C ALA A 434 -26.17 -2.06 39.50
N CYS A 435 -25.40 -1.02 39.83
CA CYS A 435 -25.21 -0.56 41.20
C CYS A 435 -25.91 0.77 41.52
N ILE A 436 -26.11 1.65 40.54
CA ILE A 436 -26.55 3.04 40.73
C ILE A 436 -27.95 3.23 40.14
N GLU A 437 -28.82 3.92 40.88
CA GLU A 437 -30.18 4.28 40.44
C GLU A 437 -30.19 5.20 39.20
N GLY A 438 -31.10 4.94 38.26
CA GLY A 438 -31.11 5.59 36.94
C GLY A 438 -31.38 7.09 36.93
N VAL A 439 -31.99 7.67 37.97
CA VAL A 439 -32.10 9.14 38.12
C VAL A 439 -30.74 9.78 38.43
N ILE A 440 -29.89 9.12 39.22
CA ILE A 440 -28.55 9.64 39.57
C ILE A 440 -27.59 9.47 38.40
N LEU A 441 -27.69 8.38 37.64
CA LEU A 441 -26.91 8.20 36.43
C LEU A 441 -27.20 9.28 35.37
N ARG A 442 -28.41 9.84 35.33
CA ARG A 442 -28.77 10.95 34.41
C ARG A 442 -28.37 12.33 34.91
N ASP A 443 -28.07 12.48 36.20
CA ASP A 443 -27.55 13.70 36.81
C ASP A 443 -26.05 13.86 36.53
N LYS A 444 -25.70 14.91 35.79
CA LYS A 444 -24.33 15.20 35.33
C LYS A 444 -23.44 15.79 36.42
N PHE A 445 -24.01 16.57 37.34
CA PHE A 445 -23.27 17.35 38.35
C PHE A 445 -23.46 16.81 39.78
N GLY A 446 -24.31 15.81 39.96
CA GLY A 446 -24.55 15.14 41.25
C GLY A 446 -25.40 15.97 42.22
N GLU A 447 -26.25 16.85 41.71
CA GLU A 447 -27.16 17.69 42.50
C GLU A 447 -28.12 16.88 43.38
N ALA A 448 -28.63 15.74 42.87
CA ALA A 448 -29.45 14.80 43.64
C ALA A 448 -28.68 14.20 44.83
N VAL A 449 -27.35 14.06 44.73
CA VAL A 449 -26.46 13.48 45.75
C VAL A 449 -25.62 14.53 46.50
N ASN A 450 -26.23 15.71 46.74
CA ASN A 450 -25.63 16.84 47.45
C ASN A 450 -24.31 17.36 46.83
N GLY A 451 -24.23 17.33 45.50
CA GLY A 451 -23.04 17.78 44.75
C GLY A 451 -21.85 16.85 44.82
N ASN A 452 -22.03 15.57 45.16
CA ASN A 452 -20.96 14.57 45.08
C ASN A 452 -20.84 14.01 43.65
N LEU A 453 -19.62 13.72 43.24
CA LEU A 453 -19.33 13.11 41.94
C LEU A 453 -19.89 11.67 41.91
N VAL A 454 -20.73 11.32 40.91
CA VAL A 454 -21.55 10.09 40.88
C VAL A 454 -20.75 8.77 40.93
N VAL A 455 -19.59 8.67 40.27
CA VAL A 455 -18.69 7.51 40.44
C VAL A 455 -17.87 7.57 41.74
N GLY A 456 -17.77 8.76 42.36
CA GLY A 456 -17.18 8.94 43.68
C GLY A 456 -18.03 8.36 44.82
N THR A 457 -19.35 8.52 44.79
CA THR A 457 -20.27 7.95 45.81
C THR A 457 -20.25 6.42 45.83
N LEU A 458 -19.89 5.79 44.71
CA LEU A 458 -19.69 4.34 44.60
C LEU A 458 -18.33 3.86 45.15
N ALA A 459 -17.32 4.73 45.27
CA ALA A 459 -15.93 4.33 45.52
C ALA A 459 -15.58 4.14 47.00
N TRP A 460 -14.80 3.10 47.29
CA TRP A 460 -14.25 2.82 48.62
C TRP A 460 -12.76 3.18 48.69
N PRO A 461 -12.25 3.81 49.77
CA PRO A 461 -12.91 4.09 51.04
C PRO A 461 -13.65 5.44 51.15
N SER A 462 -13.52 6.36 50.19
CA SER A 462 -14.15 7.67 50.25
C SER A 462 -14.30 8.30 48.84
N PRO A 463 -15.38 9.06 48.55
CA PRO A 463 -15.54 9.79 47.29
C PRO A 463 -14.36 10.71 46.93
N TRP A 464 -13.71 11.30 47.94
CA TRP A 464 -12.55 12.19 47.76
C TRP A 464 -11.36 11.52 47.07
N VAL A 465 -11.23 10.19 47.12
CA VAL A 465 -10.17 9.45 46.41
C VAL A 465 -10.34 9.60 44.89
N ILE A 466 -11.58 9.60 44.40
CA ILE A 466 -11.87 9.80 42.97
C ILE A 466 -11.74 11.27 42.58
N VAL A 467 -12.26 12.20 43.40
CA VAL A 467 -12.16 13.65 43.14
C VAL A 467 -10.70 14.10 43.03
N ILE A 468 -9.84 13.72 43.98
CA ILE A 468 -8.41 14.07 43.97
C ILE A 468 -7.66 13.32 42.87
N GLY A 469 -7.95 12.01 42.69
CA GLY A 469 -7.29 11.18 41.69
C GLY A 469 -7.58 11.62 40.25
N SER A 470 -8.85 11.95 39.95
CA SER A 470 -9.26 12.50 38.66
C SER A 470 -8.65 13.88 38.40
N PHE A 471 -8.62 14.78 39.39
CA PHE A 471 -7.99 16.11 39.26
C PHE A 471 -6.51 16.03 38.85
N PHE A 472 -5.73 15.17 39.51
CA PHE A 472 -4.33 14.96 39.14
C PHE A 472 -4.18 14.22 37.79
N SER A 473 -5.09 13.30 37.47
CA SER A 473 -5.13 12.62 36.16
C SER A 473 -5.34 13.61 35.01
N THR A 474 -6.34 14.50 35.10
CA THR A 474 -6.66 15.45 34.03
C THR A 474 -5.57 16.51 33.88
N CYS A 475 -5.05 17.04 34.99
CA CYS A 475 -3.93 17.97 34.97
C CYS A 475 -2.67 17.33 34.33
N GLY A 476 -2.37 16.07 34.68
CA GLY A 476 -1.27 15.31 34.08
C GLY A 476 -1.44 15.07 32.58
N ALA A 477 -2.64 14.70 32.12
CA ALA A 477 -2.97 14.51 30.71
C ALA A 477 -2.91 15.83 29.89
N GLY A 478 -3.32 16.94 30.51
CA GLY A 478 -3.16 18.29 29.95
C GLY A 478 -1.70 18.68 29.76
N LEU A 479 -0.85 18.48 30.78
CA LEU A 479 0.61 18.70 30.68
C LEU A 479 1.26 17.81 29.60
N GLN A 480 0.83 16.56 29.49
CA GLN A 480 1.32 15.63 28.48
C GLN A 480 0.96 16.07 27.05
N SER A 481 -0.28 16.53 26.85
CA SER A 481 -0.73 17.07 25.56
C SER A 481 0.03 18.35 25.19
N LEU A 482 0.18 19.28 26.15
CA LEU A 482 0.88 20.56 25.96
C LEU A 482 2.40 20.40 25.78
N THR A 483 3.00 19.28 26.19
CA THR A 483 4.41 18.95 25.91
C THR A 483 4.61 18.16 24.62
N GLY A 484 3.66 17.29 24.26
CA GLY A 484 3.73 16.45 23.06
C GLY A 484 3.45 17.20 21.75
N ALA A 485 2.38 18.01 21.72
CA ALA A 485 1.98 18.71 20.49
C ALA A 485 3.07 19.67 19.94
N PRO A 486 3.79 20.47 20.76
CA PRO A 486 4.88 21.31 20.25
C PRO A 486 6.06 20.51 19.68
N ARG A 487 6.40 19.36 20.28
CA ARG A 487 7.50 18.47 19.82
C ARG A 487 7.17 17.85 18.47
N LEU A 488 5.90 17.46 18.28
CA LEU A 488 5.38 16.96 17.01
C LEU A 488 5.44 18.03 15.91
N LEU A 489 4.97 19.26 16.19
CA LEU A 489 5.04 20.36 15.23
C LEU A 489 6.48 20.74 14.87
N GLN A 490 7.39 20.69 15.84
CA GLN A 490 8.82 20.93 15.63
C GLN A 490 9.44 19.89 14.67
N ALA A 491 9.05 18.61 14.77
CA ALA A 491 9.49 17.55 13.86
C ALA A 491 8.99 17.76 12.43
N ILE A 492 7.70 18.09 12.28
CA ILE A 492 7.08 18.47 11.00
C ILE A 492 7.79 19.67 10.36
N ALA A 493 8.15 20.67 11.17
CA ALA A 493 8.88 21.86 10.72
C ALA A 493 10.30 21.55 10.24
N ARG A 494 11.03 20.69 10.96
CA ARG A 494 12.42 20.29 10.66
C ARG A 494 12.53 19.43 9.41
N ASP A 495 11.56 18.58 9.12
CA ASP A 495 11.50 17.81 7.87
C ASP A 495 11.34 18.71 6.62
N GLY A 496 10.91 19.96 6.80
CA GLY A 496 10.82 20.95 5.73
C GLY A 496 9.76 20.64 4.67
N ILE A 497 8.79 19.76 4.98
CA ILE A 497 7.66 19.40 4.11
C ILE A 497 6.71 20.58 3.85
N VAL A 498 6.60 21.51 4.80
CA VAL A 498 5.74 22.70 4.69
C VAL A 498 6.57 23.97 4.97
N PRO A 499 6.93 24.77 3.95
CA PRO A 499 7.86 25.89 4.11
C PRO A 499 7.44 26.93 5.15
N PHE A 500 6.15 27.30 5.19
CA PHE A 500 5.66 28.32 6.12
C PHE A 500 5.65 27.87 7.60
N ILE A 501 5.79 26.56 7.86
CA ILE A 501 5.84 26.00 9.22
C ILE A 501 7.29 25.99 9.77
N GLN A 502 8.32 26.24 8.94
CA GLN A 502 9.73 26.14 9.34
C GLN A 502 10.11 27.04 10.54
N VAL A 503 9.45 28.18 10.73
CA VAL A 503 9.65 29.07 11.90
C VAL A 503 9.42 28.34 13.23
N PHE A 504 8.48 27.38 13.26
CA PHE A 504 8.15 26.57 14.43
C PHE A 504 9.18 25.46 14.73
N GLY A 505 10.16 25.24 13.84
CA GLY A 505 11.27 24.28 14.05
C GLY A 505 12.36 24.79 14.99
N HIS A 506 12.32 26.07 15.37
CA HIS A 506 13.27 26.70 16.29
C HIS A 506 13.07 26.19 17.73
N GLY A 507 14.17 25.89 18.42
CA GLY A 507 14.15 25.42 19.80
C GLY A 507 15.37 25.92 20.59
N LYS A 508 15.28 25.84 21.92
CA LYS A 508 16.39 26.11 22.84
C LYS A 508 17.54 25.13 22.60
N ALA A 509 18.73 25.41 23.15
CA ALA A 509 19.88 24.49 23.12
C ALA A 509 19.56 23.08 23.68
N ASN A 510 18.55 22.95 24.54
CA ASN A 510 18.06 21.68 25.09
C ASN A 510 17.10 20.91 24.15
N GLY A 511 16.86 21.41 22.93
CA GLY A 511 15.88 20.85 21.98
C GLY A 511 14.44 21.34 22.16
N GLU A 512 14.09 21.92 23.32
CA GLU A 512 12.72 22.34 23.65
C GLU A 512 12.20 23.44 22.69
N PRO A 513 11.05 23.25 22.02
CA PRO A 513 10.52 24.22 21.05
C PRO A 513 9.90 25.44 21.73
N THR A 514 10.18 26.63 21.21
CA THR A 514 9.65 27.90 21.76
C THR A 514 8.41 28.36 21.02
N TRP A 515 8.52 28.63 19.71
CA TRP A 515 7.42 29.14 18.90
C TRP A 515 6.28 28.13 18.74
N ALA A 516 6.58 26.83 18.64
CA ALA A 516 5.55 25.79 18.58
C ALA A 516 4.76 25.66 19.90
N LEU A 517 5.39 25.91 21.06
CA LEU A 517 4.70 25.94 22.35
C LEU A 517 3.73 27.13 22.41
N LEU A 518 4.16 28.31 21.96
CA LEU A 518 3.32 29.50 21.88
C LEU A 518 2.10 29.30 20.96
N LEU A 519 2.29 28.71 19.78
CA LEU A 519 1.19 28.39 18.86
C LEU A 519 0.21 27.38 19.48
N THR A 520 0.75 26.34 20.12
CA THR A 520 -0.06 25.30 20.77
C THR A 520 -0.89 25.88 21.91
N ALA A 521 -0.30 26.75 22.74
CA ALA A 521 -1.03 27.47 23.78
C ALA A 521 -2.14 28.35 23.19
N GLY A 522 -1.88 29.08 22.10
CA GLY A 522 -2.88 29.90 21.42
C GLY A 522 -4.04 29.10 20.78
N ILE A 523 -3.79 27.90 20.27
CA ILE A 523 -4.85 27.02 19.74
C ILE A 523 -5.64 26.35 20.88
N CYS A 524 -4.96 25.91 21.95
CA CYS A 524 -5.63 25.42 23.16
C CYS A 524 -6.55 26.48 23.78
N GLU A 525 -6.12 27.74 23.80
CA GLU A 525 -6.90 28.89 24.29
C GLU A 525 -8.23 29.04 23.51
N ILE A 526 -8.23 28.87 22.18
CA ILE A 526 -9.46 28.85 21.37
C ILE A 526 -10.41 27.74 21.86
N GLY A 527 -9.88 26.57 22.20
CA GLY A 527 -10.66 25.47 22.79
C GLY A 527 -11.21 25.79 24.20
N ILE A 528 -10.48 26.56 24.99
CA ILE A 528 -10.89 26.99 26.34
C ILE A 528 -12.00 28.04 26.28
N LEU A 529 -11.95 28.97 25.31
CA LEU A 529 -12.97 30.02 25.13
C LEU A 529 -14.36 29.46 24.78
N ILE A 530 -14.43 28.26 24.19
CA ILE A 530 -15.67 27.50 23.98
C ILE A 530 -16.33 27.12 25.32
N ALA A 531 -15.54 26.96 26.39
CA ALA A 531 -15.94 26.74 27.79
C ALA A 531 -16.67 25.42 28.10
N SER A 532 -17.37 24.81 27.15
CA SER A 532 -18.11 23.56 27.32
C SER A 532 -17.28 22.34 26.87
N LEU A 533 -16.94 21.46 27.81
CA LEU A 533 -16.23 20.20 27.55
C LEU A 533 -16.93 19.35 26.47
N ASP A 534 -18.25 19.28 26.53
CA ASP A 534 -19.09 18.44 25.67
C ASP A 534 -19.17 18.95 24.22
N SER A 535 -18.85 20.24 23.98
CA SER A 535 -18.73 20.80 22.62
C SER A 535 -17.32 20.65 22.05
N VAL A 536 -16.29 20.61 22.89
CA VAL A 536 -14.89 20.41 22.47
C VAL A 536 -14.61 18.93 22.13
N ALA A 537 -15.22 17.98 22.84
CA ALA A 537 -14.99 16.55 22.63
C ALA A 537 -15.33 16.03 21.20
N PRO A 538 -16.44 16.44 20.55
CA PRO A 538 -16.71 16.09 19.15
C PRO A 538 -15.68 16.69 18.16
N ILE A 539 -15.23 17.93 18.37
CA ILE A 539 -14.21 18.60 17.52
C ILE A 539 -12.90 17.80 17.58
N LEU A 540 -12.48 17.43 18.79
CA LEU A 540 -11.32 16.59 19.04
C LEU A 540 -11.43 15.23 18.32
N SER A 541 -12.60 14.60 18.41
CA SER A 541 -12.87 13.30 17.80
C SER A 541 -12.72 13.32 16.27
N MET A 542 -13.10 14.42 15.59
CA MET A 542 -12.91 14.56 14.14
C MET A 542 -11.44 14.46 13.73
N PHE A 543 -10.54 15.16 14.43
CA PHE A 543 -9.12 15.15 14.11
C PHE A 543 -8.47 13.77 14.34
N PHE A 544 -8.84 13.08 15.42
CA PHE A 544 -8.33 11.73 15.67
C PHE A 544 -8.93 10.67 14.73
N LEU A 545 -10.24 10.70 14.45
CA LEU A 545 -10.87 9.81 13.46
C LEU A 545 -10.25 9.97 12.07
N MET A 546 -9.98 11.21 11.64
CA MET A 546 -9.30 11.48 10.38
C MET A 546 -7.86 10.95 10.36
N CYS A 547 -7.10 11.18 11.44
CA CYS A 547 -5.74 10.63 11.60
C CYS A 547 -5.73 9.10 11.46
N TYR A 548 -6.64 8.42 12.15
CA TYR A 548 -6.76 6.96 12.12
C TYR A 548 -7.26 6.45 10.76
N MET A 549 -8.18 7.17 10.11
CA MET A 549 -8.63 6.89 8.73
C MET A 549 -7.45 6.90 7.75
N PHE A 550 -6.58 7.92 7.79
CA PHE A 550 -5.43 8.00 6.88
C PHE A 550 -4.37 6.93 7.14
N VAL A 551 -4.08 6.59 8.40
CA VAL A 551 -3.17 5.49 8.76
C VAL A 551 -3.69 4.15 8.21
N ASN A 552 -4.98 3.89 8.39
CA ASN A 552 -5.65 2.68 7.88
C ASN A 552 -5.70 2.64 6.35
N LEU A 553 -6.01 3.77 5.70
CA LEU A 553 -6.03 3.91 4.24
C LEU A 553 -4.64 3.66 3.62
N ALA A 554 -3.60 4.28 4.17
CA ALA A 554 -2.24 4.16 3.65
C ALA A 554 -1.74 2.71 3.70
N CYS A 555 -1.93 2.01 4.82
CA CYS A 555 -1.55 0.61 4.96
C CYS A 555 -2.24 -0.29 3.92
N ALA A 556 -3.57 -0.16 3.78
CA ALA A 556 -4.36 -0.93 2.83
C ALA A 556 -3.93 -0.66 1.38
N VAL A 557 -3.76 0.61 1.00
CA VAL A 557 -3.35 1.03 -0.35
C VAL A 557 -1.94 0.55 -0.68
N GLN A 558 -0.98 0.65 0.25
CA GLN A 558 0.40 0.23 0.02
C GLN A 558 0.53 -1.29 -0.15
N THR A 559 -0.20 -2.09 0.64
CA THR A 559 -0.28 -3.54 0.42
C THR A 559 -0.92 -3.88 -0.93
N LEU A 560 -2.02 -3.20 -1.30
CA LEU A 560 -2.76 -3.51 -2.54
C LEU A 560 -1.98 -3.10 -3.80
N LEU A 561 -1.29 -1.94 -3.76
CA LEU A 561 -0.44 -1.46 -4.86
C LEU A 561 0.93 -2.14 -4.95
N ARG A 562 1.30 -2.97 -3.95
CA ARG A 562 2.61 -3.60 -3.79
C ARG A 562 3.76 -2.59 -3.90
N THR A 563 3.76 -1.58 -3.03
CA THR A 563 4.85 -0.58 -3.01
C THR A 563 6.19 -1.25 -2.62
N PRO A 564 7.32 -0.97 -3.31
CA PRO A 564 8.54 -1.78 -3.19
C PRO A 564 9.09 -1.93 -1.76
N ASN A 565 9.00 -0.84 -0.97
CA ASN A 565 9.53 -0.72 0.39
C ASN A 565 8.52 -1.13 1.49
N TRP A 566 7.34 -1.64 1.13
CA TRP A 566 6.30 -2.03 2.09
C TRP A 566 6.20 -3.55 2.21
N ARG A 567 6.80 -4.08 3.27
CA ARG A 567 6.89 -5.52 3.58
C ARG A 567 6.63 -5.76 5.08
N PRO A 568 5.41 -5.47 5.58
CA PRO A 568 5.08 -5.62 7.00
C PRO A 568 5.24 -7.08 7.44
N ARG A 569 5.97 -7.30 8.54
CA ARG A 569 6.28 -8.65 9.06
C ARG A 569 5.32 -9.13 10.16
N PHE A 570 4.31 -8.33 10.51
CA PHE A 570 3.37 -8.64 11.58
C PHE A 570 2.37 -9.75 11.18
N LYS A 571 2.36 -10.86 11.92
CA LYS A 571 1.58 -12.08 11.60
C LYS A 571 0.06 -11.84 11.48
N TYR A 572 -0.50 -10.93 12.28
CA TYR A 572 -1.95 -10.67 12.31
C TYR A 572 -2.38 -9.51 11.39
N TYR A 573 -1.49 -8.99 10.56
CA TYR A 573 -1.83 -7.95 9.59
C TYR A 573 -2.44 -8.55 8.32
N HIS A 574 -3.56 -7.98 7.88
CA HIS A 574 -4.12 -8.22 6.55
C HIS A 574 -4.80 -6.94 6.06
N TRP A 575 -4.73 -6.67 4.74
CA TRP A 575 -5.23 -5.42 4.15
C TRP A 575 -6.73 -5.18 4.38
N THR A 576 -7.53 -6.25 4.52
CA THR A 576 -8.96 -6.14 4.83
C THR A 576 -9.23 -5.59 6.24
N LEU A 577 -8.34 -5.83 7.21
CA LEU A 577 -8.50 -5.31 8.57
C LEU A 577 -8.27 -3.79 8.59
N SER A 578 -7.24 -3.31 7.88
CA SER A 578 -7.02 -1.88 7.68
C SER A 578 -8.15 -1.24 6.85
N PHE A 579 -8.67 -1.92 5.83
CA PHE A 579 -9.83 -1.41 5.07
C PHE A 579 -11.10 -1.31 5.93
N LEU A 580 -11.37 -2.31 6.78
CA LEU A 580 -12.47 -2.29 7.75
C LEU A 580 -12.29 -1.15 8.76
N GLY A 581 -11.07 -0.96 9.28
CA GLY A 581 -10.74 0.14 10.18
C GLY A 581 -10.98 1.50 9.54
N MET A 582 -10.54 1.70 8.29
CA MET A 582 -10.82 2.90 7.50
C MET A 582 -12.33 3.16 7.35
N SER A 583 -13.10 2.14 6.98
CA SER A 583 -14.56 2.24 6.81
C SER A 583 -15.26 2.60 8.11
N LEU A 584 -14.81 2.06 9.24
CA LEU A 584 -15.38 2.32 10.56
C LEU A 584 -15.02 3.73 11.04
N CYS A 585 -13.77 4.18 10.86
CA CYS A 585 -13.38 5.57 11.12
C CYS A 585 -14.25 6.57 10.33
N LEU A 586 -14.47 6.30 9.04
CA LEU A 586 -15.29 7.14 8.17
C LEU A 586 -16.75 7.15 8.63
N ALA A 587 -17.33 5.99 8.94
CA ALA A 587 -18.69 5.90 9.45
C ALA A 587 -18.90 6.72 10.74
N LEU A 588 -18.01 6.55 11.74
CA LEU A 588 -18.07 7.32 12.99
C LEU A 588 -17.97 8.84 12.75
N MET A 589 -17.11 9.27 11.81
CA MET A 589 -16.91 10.68 11.48
C MET A 589 -18.19 11.31 10.91
N PHE A 590 -18.87 10.61 9.99
CA PHE A 590 -20.16 11.05 9.43
C PHE A 590 -21.32 10.98 10.43
N ILE A 591 -21.32 9.98 11.32
CA ILE A 591 -22.31 9.83 12.40
C ILE A 591 -22.25 11.00 13.39
N CYS A 592 -21.04 11.39 13.82
CA CYS A 592 -20.86 12.48 14.77
C CYS A 592 -21.19 13.86 14.17
N SER A 593 -20.70 14.17 12.97
CA SER A 593 -21.09 15.38 12.22
C SER A 593 -20.63 15.30 10.76
N TRP A 594 -21.59 15.04 9.87
CA TRP A 594 -21.34 14.92 8.43
C TRP A 594 -20.77 16.21 7.79
N TYR A 595 -21.17 17.39 8.25
CA TYR A 595 -20.74 18.66 7.66
C TYR A 595 -19.31 19.03 8.10
N TYR A 596 -18.96 18.83 9.38
CA TYR A 596 -17.56 18.96 9.81
C TYR A 596 -16.68 17.90 9.15
N ALA A 597 -17.15 16.65 9.00
CA ALA A 597 -16.43 15.59 8.32
C ALA A 597 -16.04 15.99 6.87
N LEU A 598 -16.99 16.51 6.08
CA LEU A 598 -16.73 16.96 4.71
C LEU A 598 -15.71 18.09 4.63
N ILE A 599 -15.84 19.13 5.47
CA ILE A 599 -14.89 20.26 5.51
C ILE A 599 -13.50 19.77 5.91
N ALA A 600 -13.41 18.93 6.93
CA ALA A 600 -12.15 18.45 7.48
C ALA A 600 -11.43 17.51 6.47
N MET A 601 -12.15 16.62 5.79
CA MET A 601 -11.60 15.79 4.69
C MET A 601 -11.11 16.64 3.50
N LEU A 602 -11.84 17.70 3.14
CA LEU A 602 -11.42 18.63 2.08
C LEU A 602 -10.10 19.33 2.44
N ILE A 603 -10.00 19.87 3.64
CA ILE A 603 -8.77 20.52 4.15
C ILE A 603 -7.59 19.54 4.12
N ALA A 604 -7.78 18.31 4.61
CA ALA A 604 -6.71 17.30 4.62
C ALA A 604 -6.31 16.81 3.22
N GLY A 605 -7.27 16.70 2.29
CA GLY A 605 -6.99 16.42 0.88
C GLY A 605 -6.16 17.53 0.22
N CYS A 606 -6.46 18.79 0.52
CA CYS A 606 -5.66 19.94 0.09
C CYS A 606 -4.25 19.92 0.69
N ILE A 607 -4.10 19.61 1.99
CA ILE A 607 -2.79 19.47 2.65
C ILE A 607 -1.97 18.35 2.01
N TYR A 608 -2.56 17.17 1.80
CA TYR A 608 -1.88 16.05 1.14
C TYR A 608 -1.39 16.43 -0.26
N LYS A 609 -2.26 17.03 -1.09
CA LYS A 609 -1.89 17.46 -2.45
C LYS A 609 -0.86 18.58 -2.48
N TYR A 610 -0.89 19.49 -1.50
CA TYR A 610 0.13 20.53 -1.35
C TYR A 610 1.51 19.93 -1.02
N ILE A 611 1.57 18.96 -0.11
CA ILE A 611 2.83 18.28 0.24
C ILE A 611 3.36 17.48 -0.96
N GLU A 612 2.50 16.75 -1.67
CA GLU A 612 2.86 16.01 -2.89
C GLU A 612 3.46 16.93 -3.97
N TYR A 613 2.83 18.10 -4.20
CA TYR A 613 3.32 19.12 -5.12
C TYR A 613 4.68 19.70 -4.71
N ARG A 614 4.86 20.09 -3.44
CA ARG A 614 6.13 20.65 -2.94
C ARG A 614 7.24 19.60 -2.87
N GLY A 615 6.91 18.34 -2.62
CA GLY A 615 7.84 17.22 -2.72
C GLY A 615 8.36 17.05 -4.15
N ALA A 616 7.45 17.05 -5.13
CA ALA A 616 7.80 17.01 -6.55
C ALA A 616 8.64 18.21 -7.00
N GLU A 617 8.30 19.43 -6.56
CA GLU A 617 9.06 20.66 -6.86
C GLU A 617 10.49 20.59 -6.29
N LYS A 618 10.65 20.07 -5.06
CA LYS A 618 11.97 19.91 -4.42
C LYS A 618 12.83 18.82 -5.07
N GLU A 619 12.22 17.74 -5.54
CA GLU A 619 12.95 16.61 -6.14
C GLU A 619 13.29 16.83 -7.63
N TRP A 620 12.44 17.54 -8.38
CA TRP A 620 12.56 17.69 -9.85
C TRP A 620 12.69 19.14 -10.34
N GLY A 621 12.66 20.14 -9.44
CA GLY A 621 12.77 21.57 -9.75
C GLY A 621 11.47 22.23 -10.25
N ASP A 622 10.54 21.47 -10.80
CA ASP A 622 9.20 21.91 -11.22
C ASP A 622 8.14 20.97 -10.62
N GLY A 623 7.15 21.54 -9.93
CA GLY A 623 6.10 20.75 -9.26
C GLY A 623 5.18 19.98 -10.22
N ILE A 624 4.68 20.61 -11.29
CA ILE A 624 3.70 19.95 -12.18
C ILE A 624 4.39 18.85 -13.00
N ARG A 625 5.56 19.16 -13.58
CA ARG A 625 6.34 18.16 -14.30
C ARG A 625 6.90 17.09 -13.37
N GLY A 626 7.35 17.47 -12.17
CA GLY A 626 7.85 16.55 -11.14
C GLY A 626 6.82 15.50 -10.72
N LEU A 627 5.54 15.89 -10.57
CA LEU A 627 4.46 14.93 -10.29
C LEU A 627 4.34 13.87 -11.39
N SER A 628 4.43 14.27 -12.66
CA SER A 628 4.40 13.32 -13.79
C SER A 628 5.62 12.40 -13.84
N LEU A 629 6.81 12.92 -13.49
CA LEU A 629 8.06 12.16 -13.44
C LEU A 629 8.08 11.16 -12.28
N ASN A 630 7.59 11.54 -11.10
CA ASN A 630 7.44 10.64 -9.96
C ASN A 630 6.41 9.53 -10.25
N ALA A 631 5.26 9.86 -10.85
CA ALA A 631 4.30 8.85 -11.27
C ALA A 631 4.91 7.84 -12.28
N ALA A 632 5.71 8.32 -13.23
CA ALA A 632 6.41 7.46 -14.19
C ALA A 632 7.48 6.56 -13.50
N ARG A 633 8.30 7.14 -12.62
CA ARG A 633 9.32 6.41 -11.84
C ARG A 633 8.71 5.31 -10.97
N TYR A 634 7.67 5.61 -10.20
CA TYR A 634 6.98 4.63 -9.37
C TYR A 634 6.35 3.50 -10.20
N ALA A 635 5.79 3.84 -11.37
CA ALA A 635 5.27 2.83 -12.30
C ALA A 635 6.37 1.91 -12.84
N LEU A 636 7.55 2.44 -13.19
CA LEU A 636 8.68 1.68 -13.70
C LEU A 636 9.28 0.72 -12.65
N LEU A 637 9.58 1.23 -11.44
CA LEU A 637 10.12 0.41 -10.35
C LEU A 637 9.22 -0.77 -10.00
N ARG A 638 7.90 -0.56 -9.96
CA ARG A 638 6.93 -1.64 -9.71
C ARG A 638 6.86 -2.69 -10.83
N VAL A 639 7.20 -2.34 -12.07
CA VAL A 639 7.24 -3.29 -13.19
C VAL A 639 8.52 -4.14 -13.16
N GLU A 640 9.59 -3.65 -12.52
CA GLU A 640 10.87 -4.36 -12.38
C GLU A 640 10.84 -5.48 -11.33
N ASP A 641 10.15 -5.27 -10.20
CA ASP A 641 9.96 -6.28 -9.13
C ASP A 641 9.07 -7.47 -9.54
N GLY A 642 8.30 -7.34 -10.62
CA GLY A 642 7.36 -8.38 -11.07
C GLY A 642 8.00 -9.39 -12.03
N PRO A 643 7.63 -10.69 -11.98
CA PRO A 643 8.02 -11.61 -13.05
C PRO A 643 7.44 -11.09 -14.37
N PRO A 644 8.26 -10.96 -15.45
CA PRO A 644 7.77 -10.43 -16.72
C PRO A 644 6.62 -11.32 -17.21
N HIS A 645 5.50 -10.71 -17.61
CA HIS A 645 4.28 -11.43 -17.99
C HIS A 645 4.47 -12.27 -19.27
N THR A 646 5.02 -13.47 -19.13
CA THR A 646 5.31 -14.40 -20.23
C THR A 646 4.07 -15.11 -20.78
N LYS A 647 3.05 -15.38 -19.94
CA LYS A 647 1.84 -16.15 -20.32
C LYS A 647 0.97 -15.50 -21.42
N ASN A 648 1.14 -14.19 -21.65
CA ASN A 648 0.38 -13.43 -22.65
C ASN A 648 1.28 -12.42 -23.37
N TRP A 649 2.05 -12.92 -24.33
CA TRP A 649 2.89 -12.08 -25.16
C TRP A 649 2.08 -11.04 -25.97
N ARG A 650 2.68 -9.85 -26.11
CA ARG A 650 2.22 -8.75 -26.97
C ARG A 650 3.44 -8.06 -27.58
N PRO A 651 3.39 -7.65 -28.85
CA PRO A 651 4.52 -7.00 -29.51
C PRO A 651 4.75 -5.59 -28.94
N GLN A 652 5.95 -5.30 -28.45
CA GLN A 652 6.45 -3.97 -28.10
C GLN A 652 7.57 -3.65 -29.09
N LEU A 653 7.35 -2.65 -29.94
CA LEU A 653 8.10 -2.48 -31.18
C LEU A 653 9.31 -1.56 -31.00
N LEU A 654 10.48 -1.99 -31.45
CA LEU A 654 11.59 -1.13 -31.88
C LEU A 654 11.56 -1.03 -33.40
N VAL A 655 11.17 0.13 -33.93
CA VAL A 655 11.08 0.40 -35.37
C VAL A 655 12.41 0.99 -35.83
N LEU A 656 13.17 0.25 -36.62
CA LEU A 656 14.44 0.71 -37.19
C LEU A 656 14.17 1.48 -38.49
N LEU A 657 14.38 2.79 -38.46
CA LEU A 657 14.31 3.65 -39.63
C LEU A 657 15.72 3.87 -40.21
N ASN A 658 15.80 3.85 -41.54
CA ASN A 658 16.99 4.28 -42.27
C ASN A 658 16.79 5.74 -42.70
N LEU A 659 17.78 6.58 -42.43
CA LEU A 659 17.81 7.97 -42.90
C LEU A 659 18.58 8.10 -44.23
N ASP A 660 18.23 9.12 -44.99
CA ASP A 660 18.95 9.62 -46.16
C ASP A 660 20.04 10.63 -45.78
N ASN A 661 20.89 10.98 -46.74
CA ASN A 661 21.94 11.99 -46.56
C ASN A 661 21.37 13.36 -46.14
N GLU A 662 20.13 13.66 -46.53
CA GLU A 662 19.38 14.87 -46.15
C GLU A 662 18.68 14.77 -44.77
N GLN A 663 18.92 13.70 -44.01
CA GLN A 663 18.28 13.43 -42.71
C GLN A 663 16.74 13.27 -42.80
N LEU A 664 16.25 12.84 -43.96
CA LEU A 664 14.87 12.43 -44.21
C LEU A 664 14.74 10.90 -44.07
N VAL A 665 13.51 10.42 -43.82
CA VAL A 665 13.23 8.99 -43.62
C VAL A 665 12.95 8.31 -44.95
N LYS A 666 13.78 7.31 -45.33
CA LYS A 666 13.65 6.56 -46.60
C LYS A 666 12.28 5.92 -46.82
N HIS A 667 11.75 5.29 -45.76
CA HIS A 667 10.51 4.51 -45.82
C HIS A 667 9.51 4.98 -44.76
N PRO A 668 8.80 6.11 -44.99
CA PRO A 668 7.83 6.64 -44.02
C PRO A 668 6.68 5.66 -43.74
N ARG A 669 6.33 4.81 -44.72
CA ARG A 669 5.27 3.78 -44.61
C ARG A 669 5.51 2.76 -43.49
N LEU A 670 6.74 2.61 -42.99
CA LEU A 670 7.03 1.76 -41.83
C LEU A 670 6.37 2.31 -40.55
N LEU A 671 6.26 3.64 -40.41
CA LEU A 671 5.52 4.29 -39.32
C LEU A 671 4.00 4.13 -39.50
N SER A 672 3.47 4.27 -40.72
CA SER A 672 2.06 3.98 -41.02
C SER A 672 1.68 2.54 -40.64
N PHE A 673 2.48 1.56 -41.03
CA PHE A 673 2.27 0.16 -40.65
C PHE A 673 2.37 -0.06 -39.14
N THR A 674 3.31 0.62 -38.47
CA THR A 674 3.47 0.59 -37.01
C THR A 674 2.21 1.12 -36.29
N SER A 675 1.67 2.26 -36.73
CA SER A 675 0.46 2.84 -36.12
C SER A 675 -0.78 1.97 -36.37
N GLN A 676 -0.89 1.35 -37.55
CA GLN A 676 -1.94 0.36 -37.86
C GLN A 676 -1.85 -0.90 -36.97
N LEU A 677 -0.65 -1.47 -36.77
CA LEU A 677 -0.44 -2.67 -35.97
C LEU A 677 -0.65 -2.43 -34.46
N LYS A 678 -0.29 -1.24 -33.95
CA LYS A 678 -0.38 -0.90 -32.51
C LYS A 678 -1.67 -0.17 -32.13
N ALA A 679 -2.40 0.41 -33.09
CA ALA A 679 -3.60 1.24 -32.87
C ALA A 679 -3.40 2.33 -31.79
N GLY A 680 -2.20 2.90 -31.70
CA GLY A 680 -1.81 3.90 -30.69
C GLY A 680 -1.76 3.41 -29.22
N LYS A 681 -1.63 2.09 -29.00
CA LYS A 681 -1.52 1.46 -27.66
C LYS A 681 -0.16 0.77 -27.46
N GLY A 682 0.25 0.60 -26.20
CA GLY A 682 1.48 -0.10 -25.84
C GLY A 682 2.75 0.69 -26.17
N LEU A 683 3.92 0.04 -26.04
CA LEU A 683 5.21 0.67 -26.31
C LEU A 683 5.60 0.56 -27.78
N THR A 684 6.09 1.68 -28.30
CA THR A 684 6.74 1.84 -29.60
C THR A 684 7.95 2.74 -29.40
N ILE A 685 9.12 2.29 -29.81
CA ILE A 685 10.36 3.07 -29.86
C ILE A 685 10.76 3.15 -31.34
N VAL A 686 11.03 4.34 -31.84
CA VAL A 686 11.51 4.59 -33.20
C VAL A 686 13.01 4.85 -33.10
N GLY A 687 13.81 3.90 -33.57
CA GLY A 687 15.26 3.92 -33.55
C GLY A 687 15.83 4.34 -34.90
N SER A 688 16.87 5.17 -34.90
CA SER A 688 17.67 5.48 -36.08
C SER A 688 19.15 5.60 -35.75
N VAL A 689 20.01 5.32 -36.72
CA VAL A 689 21.47 5.38 -36.58
C VAL A 689 22.05 6.36 -37.59
N LEU A 690 22.77 7.37 -37.10
CA LEU A 690 23.55 8.28 -37.91
C LEU A 690 25.01 7.84 -37.93
N GLN A 691 25.57 7.67 -39.13
CA GLN A 691 26.98 7.33 -39.27
C GLN A 691 27.86 8.59 -39.10
N GLY A 692 28.82 8.52 -38.17
CA GLY A 692 29.81 9.58 -37.91
C GLY A 692 30.27 9.63 -36.46
N ILE A 693 30.90 10.76 -36.09
CA ILE A 693 31.34 11.07 -34.73
C ILE A 693 30.33 12.05 -34.11
N TYR A 694 29.91 11.80 -32.87
CA TYR A 694 28.85 12.58 -32.20
C TYR A 694 29.19 14.07 -32.05
N LEU A 695 30.46 14.40 -31.80
CA LEU A 695 30.94 15.78 -31.63
C LEU A 695 30.64 16.64 -32.87
N ASP A 696 30.88 16.10 -34.06
CA ASP A 696 30.69 16.81 -35.33
C ASP A 696 29.20 16.85 -35.73
N LYS A 697 28.43 15.82 -35.35
CA LYS A 697 27.04 15.59 -35.79
C LYS A 697 25.96 15.90 -34.76
N CYS A 698 26.29 16.57 -33.66
CA CYS A 698 25.33 16.90 -32.60
C CYS A 698 24.12 17.69 -33.14
N THR A 699 24.34 18.70 -33.99
CA THR A 699 23.28 19.52 -34.59
C THR A 699 22.48 18.77 -35.67
N GLU A 700 23.13 17.90 -36.46
CA GLU A 700 22.44 16.99 -37.39
C GLU A 700 21.51 16.03 -36.64
N THR A 701 21.96 15.52 -35.49
CA THR A 701 21.22 14.56 -34.66
C THR A 701 19.94 15.18 -34.10
N GLN A 702 20.02 16.41 -33.59
CA GLN A 702 18.86 17.15 -33.09
C GLN A 702 17.83 17.41 -34.22
N LYS A 703 18.29 17.87 -35.39
CA LYS A 703 17.42 18.06 -36.57
C LYS A 703 16.77 16.75 -37.04
N ALA A 704 17.52 15.66 -37.09
CA ALA A 704 16.99 14.35 -37.44
C ALA A 704 15.93 13.88 -36.42
N GLU A 705 16.13 14.15 -35.12
CA GLU A 705 15.18 13.79 -34.08
C GLU A 705 13.88 14.60 -34.18
N GLU A 706 13.96 15.90 -34.48
CA GLU A 706 12.81 16.75 -34.77
C GLU A 706 12.05 16.30 -36.03
N ASN A 707 12.77 16.02 -37.13
CA ASN A 707 12.18 15.51 -38.38
C ASN A 707 11.43 14.18 -38.14
N VAL A 708 12.03 13.23 -37.42
CA VAL A 708 11.39 11.94 -37.11
C VAL A 708 10.19 12.14 -36.19
N LYS A 709 10.27 13.00 -35.17
CA LYS A 709 9.11 13.33 -34.30
C LYS A 709 7.97 13.99 -35.06
N ALA A 710 8.27 14.91 -35.98
CA ALA A 710 7.27 15.54 -36.85
C ALA A 710 6.55 14.49 -37.71
N LEU A 711 7.31 13.59 -38.36
CA LEU A 711 6.76 12.50 -39.16
C LEU A 711 5.94 11.51 -38.32
N MET A 712 6.39 11.17 -37.09
CA MET A 712 5.61 10.37 -36.15
C MET A 712 4.26 11.03 -35.81
N GLY A 713 4.23 12.36 -35.69
CA GLY A 713 3.01 13.14 -35.51
C GLY A 713 2.04 13.01 -36.69
N VAL A 714 2.54 13.18 -37.92
CA VAL A 714 1.77 13.05 -39.16
C VAL A 714 1.19 11.63 -39.31
N GLU A 715 2.02 10.60 -39.08
CA GLU A 715 1.63 9.18 -39.17
C GLU A 715 0.87 8.66 -37.93
N LYS A 716 0.53 9.55 -36.98
CA LYS A 716 -0.19 9.26 -35.73
C LYS A 716 0.48 8.17 -34.87
N THR A 717 1.79 8.01 -35.01
CA THR A 717 2.59 7.00 -34.30
C THR A 717 2.92 7.49 -32.89
N LYS A 718 2.18 7.00 -31.90
CA LYS A 718 2.49 7.24 -30.49
C LYS A 718 3.66 6.36 -30.05
N GLY A 719 4.76 6.99 -29.65
CA GLY A 719 5.98 6.32 -29.22
C GLY A 719 7.08 7.31 -28.84
N PHE A 720 8.27 6.78 -28.58
CA PHE A 720 9.48 7.55 -28.29
C PHE A 720 10.42 7.53 -29.50
N CYS A 721 11.17 8.60 -29.72
CA CYS A 721 12.24 8.65 -30.73
C CYS A 721 13.59 8.48 -30.04
N GLN A 722 14.50 7.69 -30.62
CA GLN A 722 15.85 7.49 -30.11
C GLN A 722 16.83 7.42 -31.29
N ILE A 723 17.68 8.45 -31.45
CA ILE A 723 18.71 8.49 -32.49
C ILE A 723 20.08 8.28 -31.84
N VAL A 724 20.89 7.41 -32.44
CA VAL A 724 22.25 7.10 -31.98
C VAL A 724 23.25 7.47 -33.07
N VAL A 725 24.31 8.19 -32.71
CA VAL A 725 25.44 8.45 -33.61
C VAL A 725 26.52 7.39 -33.35
N SER A 726 27.01 6.75 -34.40
CA SER A 726 28.06 5.72 -34.31
C SER A 726 29.01 5.79 -35.53
N PRO A 727 30.33 5.57 -35.37
CA PRO A 727 31.25 5.49 -36.50
C PRO A 727 30.88 4.37 -37.49
N ASN A 728 30.36 3.25 -36.94
CA ASN A 728 29.87 2.11 -37.69
C ASN A 728 28.35 2.00 -37.56
N PHE A 729 27.65 1.97 -38.70
CA PHE A 729 26.19 1.81 -38.74
C PHE A 729 25.71 0.53 -38.04
N ARG A 730 26.42 -0.59 -38.24
CA ARG A 730 26.10 -1.88 -37.61
C ARG A 730 26.15 -1.80 -36.08
N ASP A 731 27.23 -1.26 -35.53
CA ASP A 731 27.40 -1.20 -34.07
C ASP A 731 26.33 -0.32 -33.42
N GLY A 732 25.90 0.76 -34.11
CA GLY A 732 24.77 1.59 -33.68
C GLY A 732 23.43 0.84 -33.63
N ILE A 733 23.15 -0.04 -34.61
CA ILE A 733 21.95 -0.90 -34.58
C ILE A 733 22.05 -1.90 -33.42
N SER A 734 23.21 -2.54 -33.24
CA SER A 734 23.46 -3.47 -32.14
C SER A 734 23.22 -2.82 -30.77
N TYR A 735 23.64 -1.57 -30.59
CA TYR A 735 23.34 -0.80 -29.37
C TYR A 735 21.84 -0.54 -29.20
N LEU A 736 21.12 -0.06 -30.22
CA LEU A 736 19.67 0.16 -30.14
C LEU A 736 18.89 -1.11 -29.77
N ILE A 737 19.25 -2.26 -30.34
CA ILE A 737 18.61 -3.56 -30.05
C ILE A 737 18.79 -3.94 -28.58
N GLN A 738 19.97 -3.65 -27.99
CA GLN A 738 20.32 -4.06 -26.63
C GLN A 738 19.89 -3.06 -25.54
N SER A 739 19.92 -1.74 -25.82
CA SER A 739 19.79 -0.69 -24.79
C SER A 739 18.56 0.22 -24.91
N ALA A 740 17.71 0.07 -25.94
CA ALA A 740 16.50 0.89 -26.07
C ALA A 740 15.41 0.49 -25.04
N GLY A 741 14.94 1.48 -24.27
CA GLY A 741 13.96 1.31 -23.19
C GLY A 741 14.51 1.68 -21.80
N LEU A 742 13.70 1.49 -20.76
CA LEU A 742 14.09 1.77 -19.37
C LEU A 742 13.50 0.73 -18.41
N GLY A 743 14.36 -0.01 -17.70
CA GLY A 743 13.96 -1.06 -16.77
C GLY A 743 13.07 -2.12 -17.45
N GLY A 744 11.91 -2.41 -16.85
CA GLY A 744 10.90 -3.30 -17.42
C GLY A 744 10.18 -2.76 -18.66
N MET A 745 10.27 -1.46 -18.95
CA MET A 745 9.64 -0.82 -20.12
C MET A 745 10.59 -0.82 -21.32
N LYS A 746 10.76 -2.01 -21.92
CA LYS A 746 11.62 -2.27 -23.07
C LYS A 746 10.89 -2.88 -24.25
N HIS A 747 11.48 -2.80 -25.44
CA HIS A 747 10.97 -3.48 -26.63
C HIS A 747 11.22 -5.00 -26.54
N ASN A 748 10.46 -5.77 -27.32
CA ASN A 748 10.60 -7.23 -27.44
C ASN A 748 10.51 -7.72 -28.90
N THR A 749 10.28 -6.79 -29.83
CA THR A 749 10.06 -7.06 -31.26
C THR A 749 10.76 -5.97 -32.06
N VAL A 750 11.71 -6.34 -32.91
CA VAL A 750 12.34 -5.41 -33.85
C VAL A 750 11.54 -5.41 -35.15
N LEU A 751 11.22 -4.23 -35.67
CA LEU A 751 10.56 -4.02 -36.97
C LEU A 751 11.50 -3.25 -37.90
N MET A 752 11.79 -3.81 -39.07
CA MET A 752 12.65 -3.18 -40.08
C MET A 752 12.14 -3.39 -41.51
N ALA A 753 12.61 -2.55 -42.45
CA ALA A 753 12.34 -2.71 -43.88
C ALA A 753 13.32 -3.68 -44.55
N TRP A 754 12.88 -4.34 -45.62
CA TRP A 754 13.74 -5.16 -46.50
C TRP A 754 14.73 -4.30 -47.30
N PRO A 755 16.02 -4.69 -47.43
CA PRO A 755 16.99 -3.97 -48.24
C PRO A 755 16.76 -4.20 -49.75
N GLN A 756 15.95 -3.36 -50.40
CA GLN A 756 15.55 -3.55 -51.81
C GLN A 756 16.75 -3.67 -52.79
N SER A 757 17.74 -2.79 -52.71
CA SER A 757 18.85 -2.71 -53.68
C SER A 757 20.03 -3.66 -53.40
N TRP A 758 19.83 -4.75 -52.67
CA TRP A 758 20.93 -5.57 -52.14
C TRP A 758 21.78 -6.31 -53.19
N LYS A 759 21.21 -6.59 -54.38
CA LYS A 759 21.91 -7.24 -55.50
C LYS A 759 22.81 -6.30 -56.30
N GLN A 760 22.74 -4.98 -56.09
CA GLN A 760 23.56 -4.01 -56.81
C GLN A 760 25.02 -4.05 -56.33
N THR A 761 25.97 -4.05 -57.26
CA THR A 761 27.40 -4.32 -57.01
C THR A 761 28.08 -3.33 -56.07
N GLU A 762 27.60 -2.09 -55.99
CA GLU A 762 28.19 -1.02 -55.19
C GLU A 762 27.93 -1.16 -53.69
N ASN A 763 26.87 -1.88 -53.26
CA ASN A 763 26.37 -1.86 -51.88
C ASN A 763 26.53 -3.19 -51.10
N ARG A 764 27.67 -3.87 -51.26
CA ARG A 764 28.00 -5.15 -50.57
C ARG A 764 27.92 -5.14 -49.04
N PHE A 765 27.89 -3.97 -48.40
CA PHE A 765 27.74 -3.84 -46.94
C PHE A 765 26.27 -3.87 -46.48
N SER A 766 25.30 -3.50 -47.34
CA SER A 766 23.89 -3.32 -46.95
C SER A 766 23.24 -4.62 -46.47
N TRP A 767 23.36 -5.71 -47.23
CA TRP A 767 22.78 -7.01 -46.86
C TRP A 767 23.50 -7.70 -45.71
N LYS A 768 24.80 -7.45 -45.54
CA LYS A 768 25.55 -7.96 -44.38
C LYS A 768 25.05 -7.34 -43.09
N ASN A 769 24.84 -6.02 -43.08
CA ASN A 769 24.24 -5.33 -41.96
C ASN A 769 22.84 -5.90 -41.63
N PHE A 770 22.02 -6.19 -42.65
CA PHE A 770 20.73 -6.87 -42.46
C PHE A 770 20.88 -8.26 -41.81
N VAL A 771 21.73 -9.14 -42.33
CA VAL A 771 21.92 -10.49 -41.76
C VAL A 771 22.53 -10.45 -40.36
N ASP A 772 23.47 -9.55 -40.08
CA ASP A 772 23.99 -9.34 -38.72
C ASP A 772 22.90 -8.79 -37.78
N THR A 773 22.02 -7.88 -38.24
CA THR A 773 20.84 -7.40 -37.47
C THR A 773 19.88 -8.56 -37.12
N VAL A 774 19.63 -9.49 -38.05
CA VAL A 774 18.82 -10.69 -37.81
C VAL A 774 19.49 -11.59 -36.75
N ARG A 775 20.81 -11.77 -36.81
CA ARG A 775 21.58 -12.54 -35.82
C ARG A 775 21.53 -11.88 -34.43
N GLU A 776 21.74 -10.56 -34.37
CA GLU A 776 21.77 -9.76 -33.14
C GLU A 776 20.39 -9.75 -32.46
N THR A 777 19.30 -9.57 -33.22
CA THR A 777 17.92 -9.68 -32.72
C THR A 777 17.62 -11.08 -32.16
N THR A 778 18.05 -12.13 -32.88
CA THR A 778 17.87 -13.52 -32.43
C THR A 778 18.68 -13.83 -31.16
N ALA A 779 19.92 -13.32 -31.08
CA ALA A 779 20.78 -13.47 -29.91
C ALA A 779 20.24 -12.70 -28.68
N ALA A 780 19.62 -11.53 -28.90
CA ALA A 780 18.91 -10.76 -27.89
C ALA A 780 17.57 -11.40 -27.44
N GLN A 781 17.18 -12.53 -28.05
CA GLN A 781 15.94 -13.26 -27.76
C GLN A 781 14.69 -12.37 -27.93
N GLN A 782 14.68 -11.59 -29.00
CA GLN A 782 13.57 -10.73 -29.43
C GLN A 782 12.92 -11.30 -30.69
N ALA A 783 11.63 -11.00 -30.89
CA ALA A 783 10.96 -11.27 -32.15
C ALA A 783 11.46 -10.33 -33.25
N LEU A 784 11.41 -10.76 -34.50
CA LEU A 784 11.76 -9.94 -35.66
C LEU A 784 10.61 -9.90 -36.67
N LEU A 785 10.31 -8.70 -37.15
CA LEU A 785 9.37 -8.42 -38.23
C LEU A 785 10.11 -7.69 -39.35
N VAL A 786 10.10 -8.25 -40.56
CA VAL A 786 10.70 -7.60 -41.73
C VAL A 786 9.62 -7.38 -42.79
N ALA A 787 9.36 -6.12 -43.11
CA ALA A 787 8.42 -5.74 -44.15
C ALA A 787 9.12 -5.60 -45.50
N LYS A 788 8.77 -6.47 -46.46
CA LYS A 788 9.23 -6.39 -47.85
C LYS A 788 8.26 -5.53 -48.67
N ASN A 789 8.80 -4.74 -49.60
CA ASN A 789 8.06 -3.79 -50.43
C ASN A 789 7.21 -2.80 -49.61
N ILE A 790 7.81 -2.24 -48.54
CA ILE A 790 7.13 -1.37 -47.57
C ILE A 790 6.47 -0.13 -48.23
N ASP A 791 6.97 0.32 -49.38
CA ASP A 791 6.42 1.47 -50.10
C ASP A 791 5.06 1.16 -50.77
N LEU A 792 4.73 -0.12 -50.95
CA LEU A 792 3.42 -0.61 -51.39
C LEU A 792 2.40 -0.75 -50.23
N PHE A 793 2.80 -0.51 -48.98
CA PHE A 793 1.88 -0.61 -47.83
C PHE A 793 0.94 0.61 -47.78
N PRO A 794 -0.34 0.41 -47.42
CA PRO A 794 -1.35 1.45 -47.45
C PRO A 794 -1.07 2.59 -46.46
N THR A 795 -1.38 3.84 -46.85
CA THR A 795 -1.49 4.93 -45.88
C THR A 795 -2.62 4.65 -44.89
N ASN A 796 -2.65 5.44 -43.81
CA ASN A 796 -3.78 5.44 -42.88
C ASN A 796 -5.09 5.94 -43.53
N GLN A 797 -5.04 6.60 -44.70
CA GLN A 797 -6.21 7.12 -45.43
C GLN A 797 -6.80 6.07 -46.40
N GLU A 798 -5.94 5.26 -47.03
CA GLU A 798 -6.34 4.17 -47.92
C GLU A 798 -7.15 3.09 -47.17
N ARG A 799 -8.15 2.50 -47.84
CA ARG A 799 -9.00 1.45 -47.25
C ARG A 799 -9.24 0.34 -48.24
N PHE A 800 -9.05 -0.92 -47.83
CA PHE A 800 -9.46 -2.06 -48.64
C PHE A 800 -10.97 -2.29 -48.51
N THR A 801 -11.65 -2.32 -49.66
CA THR A 801 -13.08 -2.67 -49.77
C THR A 801 -13.32 -4.15 -49.48
N GLU A 802 -12.42 -4.99 -50.00
CA GLU A 802 -12.35 -6.43 -49.78
C GLU A 802 -10.90 -6.92 -49.95
N GLY A 803 -10.62 -8.15 -49.53
CA GLY A 803 -9.30 -8.76 -49.66
C GLY A 803 -9.03 -9.85 -48.63
N ASN A 804 -7.89 -10.53 -48.78
CA ASN A 804 -7.44 -11.59 -47.88
C ASN A 804 -6.11 -11.21 -47.21
N ILE A 805 -5.98 -11.55 -45.93
CA ILE A 805 -4.71 -11.64 -45.22
C ILE A 805 -4.40 -13.13 -45.10
N ASP A 806 -3.29 -13.54 -45.71
CA ASP A 806 -2.88 -14.95 -45.81
C ASP A 806 -1.73 -15.22 -44.83
N VAL A 807 -1.89 -16.24 -44.00
CA VAL A 807 -0.93 -16.63 -42.96
C VAL A 807 -0.36 -18.00 -43.31
N TRP A 808 0.91 -18.05 -43.68
CA TRP A 808 1.65 -19.28 -43.94
C TRP A 808 2.42 -19.69 -42.70
N TRP A 809 1.89 -20.70 -42.00
CA TRP A 809 2.52 -21.29 -40.82
C TRP A 809 3.31 -22.54 -41.20
N ILE A 810 4.63 -22.38 -41.26
CA ILE A 810 5.58 -23.44 -41.61
C ILE A 810 6.30 -23.91 -40.34
N VAL A 811 5.73 -24.92 -39.66
CA VAL A 811 6.25 -25.60 -38.46
C VAL A 811 6.27 -24.75 -37.17
N HIS A 812 6.86 -23.56 -37.18
CA HIS A 812 7.19 -22.75 -35.99
C HIS A 812 6.35 -21.45 -35.87
N ASP A 813 6.44 -20.79 -34.71
CA ASP A 813 5.91 -19.44 -34.43
C ASP A 813 4.40 -19.24 -34.64
N GLY A 814 3.62 -20.33 -34.66
CA GLY A 814 2.18 -20.30 -34.96
C GLY A 814 1.38 -19.34 -34.09
N GLY A 815 1.73 -19.21 -32.80
CA GLY A 815 1.06 -18.30 -31.87
C GLY A 815 1.11 -16.83 -32.31
N MET A 816 2.30 -16.37 -32.73
CA MET A 816 2.54 -14.98 -33.14
C MET A 816 2.01 -14.69 -34.55
N LEU A 817 2.20 -15.63 -35.49
CA LEU A 817 1.63 -15.57 -36.84
C LEU A 817 0.11 -15.39 -36.83
N MET A 818 -0.57 -15.91 -35.81
CA MET A 818 -2.01 -15.78 -35.59
C MET A 818 -2.41 -14.47 -34.88
N LEU A 819 -1.55 -13.96 -33.99
CA LEU A 819 -1.83 -12.73 -33.23
C LEU A 819 -1.65 -11.47 -34.09
N LEU A 820 -0.65 -11.41 -34.96
CA LEU A 820 -0.35 -10.20 -35.75
C LEU A 820 -1.50 -9.80 -36.70
N PRO A 821 -2.09 -10.69 -37.53
CA PRO A 821 -3.26 -10.36 -38.37
C PRO A 821 -4.49 -10.01 -37.56
N PHE A 822 -4.67 -10.65 -36.40
CA PHE A 822 -5.79 -10.36 -35.49
C PHE A 822 -5.71 -8.94 -34.96
N LEU A 823 -4.56 -8.51 -34.45
CA LEU A 823 -4.32 -7.12 -34.01
C LEU A 823 -4.52 -6.13 -35.16
N LEU A 824 -4.01 -6.45 -36.36
CA LEU A 824 -4.14 -5.61 -37.56
C LEU A 824 -5.62 -5.42 -37.98
N ARG A 825 -6.46 -6.47 -37.88
CA ARG A 825 -7.90 -6.41 -38.16
C ARG A 825 -8.71 -5.69 -37.09
N GLN A 826 -8.20 -5.62 -35.84
CA GLN A 826 -8.88 -5.03 -34.69
C GLN A 826 -8.82 -3.49 -34.60
N HIS A 827 -8.08 -2.81 -35.48
CA HIS A 827 -7.90 -1.34 -35.46
C HIS A 827 -9.26 -0.61 -35.28
N LYS A 828 -9.42 0.07 -34.13
CA LYS A 828 -10.75 0.49 -33.63
C LYS A 828 -11.15 1.86 -34.18
N ALA A 829 -12.41 1.96 -34.60
CA ALA A 829 -13.01 3.06 -35.38
C ALA A 829 -13.15 4.45 -34.68
N ARG A 830 -12.16 4.90 -33.90
CA ARG A 830 -12.19 6.26 -33.28
C ARG A 830 -11.57 7.34 -34.19
N THR A 831 -10.68 6.95 -35.10
CA THR A 831 -10.39 7.66 -36.34
C THR A 831 -11.14 6.98 -37.48
N ALA A 832 -11.48 7.72 -38.55
CA ALA A 832 -12.25 7.22 -39.69
C ALA A 832 -11.42 6.31 -40.64
N GLU A 833 -10.60 5.42 -40.09
CA GLU A 833 -9.45 4.79 -40.76
C GLU A 833 -9.46 3.28 -40.45
N ASN A 834 -10.21 2.52 -41.26
CA ASN A 834 -10.40 1.06 -41.15
C ASN A 834 -9.68 0.35 -42.30
N VAL A 835 -8.34 0.32 -42.30
CA VAL A 835 -7.54 -0.21 -43.43
C VAL A 835 -7.79 -1.71 -43.66
N TRP A 836 -7.59 -2.54 -42.63
CA TRP A 836 -7.56 -4.01 -42.73
C TRP A 836 -8.85 -4.71 -42.25
N ARG A 837 -9.81 -3.96 -41.71
CA ARG A 837 -10.98 -4.52 -40.98
C ARG A 837 -11.90 -5.40 -41.85
N LYS A 838 -12.03 -5.10 -43.14
CA LYS A 838 -12.84 -5.90 -44.09
C LYS A 838 -12.11 -7.12 -44.66
N CYS A 839 -10.81 -7.27 -44.41
CA CYS A 839 -10.06 -8.40 -44.93
C CYS A 839 -10.46 -9.71 -44.21
N LYS A 840 -10.56 -10.79 -44.99
CA LYS A 840 -10.75 -12.16 -44.48
C LYS A 840 -9.38 -12.75 -44.12
N MET A 841 -9.32 -13.58 -43.08
CA MET A 841 -8.09 -14.25 -42.65
C MET A 841 -8.09 -15.69 -43.16
N ARG A 842 -7.04 -16.08 -43.89
CA ARG A 842 -6.81 -17.46 -44.36
C ARG A 842 -5.50 -17.97 -43.76
N ILE A 843 -5.50 -19.21 -43.28
CA ILE A 843 -4.36 -19.82 -42.58
C ILE A 843 -4.00 -21.09 -43.34
N PHE A 844 -2.80 -21.11 -43.89
CA PHE A 844 -2.19 -22.23 -44.58
C PHE A 844 -1.16 -22.85 -43.66
N THR A 845 -1.39 -24.09 -43.25
CA THR A 845 -0.47 -24.83 -42.37
C THR A 845 0.24 -25.91 -43.18
N VAL A 846 1.56 -26.01 -43.05
CA VAL A 846 2.33 -27.01 -43.79
C VAL A 846 2.48 -28.29 -42.96
N ALA A 847 2.01 -29.40 -43.50
CA ALA A 847 2.11 -30.74 -42.91
C ALA A 847 3.12 -31.60 -43.69
N GLN A 848 3.80 -32.51 -43.00
CA GLN A 848 4.61 -33.55 -43.65
C GLN A 848 3.68 -34.66 -44.17
N MET A 849 4.10 -35.42 -45.18
CA MET A 849 3.33 -36.59 -45.69
C MET A 849 3.06 -37.66 -44.60
N ASP A 850 3.87 -37.67 -43.54
CA ASP A 850 3.74 -38.57 -42.39
C ASP A 850 2.80 -38.03 -41.28
N ASP A 851 2.38 -36.76 -41.36
CA ASP A 851 1.48 -36.11 -40.40
C ASP A 851 0.00 -36.39 -40.75
N ASN A 852 -0.88 -36.54 -39.75
CA ASN A 852 -2.32 -36.64 -40.00
C ASN A 852 -2.94 -35.25 -40.29
N SER A 853 -2.95 -34.87 -41.56
CA SER A 853 -3.46 -33.59 -42.06
C SER A 853 -4.94 -33.34 -41.74
N ILE A 854 -5.78 -34.39 -41.80
CA ILE A 854 -7.22 -34.31 -41.50
C ILE A 854 -7.45 -33.98 -40.02
N GLN A 855 -6.73 -34.65 -39.12
CA GLN A 855 -6.83 -34.39 -37.68
C GLN A 855 -6.30 -32.98 -37.35
N MET A 856 -5.13 -32.62 -37.88
CA MET A 856 -4.53 -31.29 -37.70
C MET A 856 -5.48 -30.16 -38.16
N LYS A 857 -6.21 -30.35 -39.27
CA LYS A 857 -7.23 -29.41 -39.74
C LYS A 857 -8.39 -29.24 -38.75
N LYS A 858 -8.92 -30.35 -38.22
CA LYS A 858 -10.03 -30.34 -37.25
C LYS A 858 -9.62 -29.68 -35.94
N ASP A 859 -8.47 -30.05 -35.40
CA ASP A 859 -7.96 -29.50 -34.14
C ASP A 859 -7.74 -27.99 -34.25
N LEU A 860 -7.19 -27.51 -35.38
CA LEU A 860 -7.03 -26.08 -35.62
C LEU A 860 -8.36 -25.35 -35.79
N GLN A 861 -9.35 -25.94 -36.47
CA GLN A 861 -10.69 -25.35 -36.57
C GLN A 861 -11.38 -25.24 -35.21
N MET A 862 -11.30 -26.28 -34.37
CA MET A 862 -11.81 -26.26 -33.00
C MET A 862 -11.11 -25.21 -32.14
N PHE A 863 -9.78 -25.12 -32.23
CA PHE A 863 -8.99 -24.11 -31.53
C PHE A 863 -9.42 -22.67 -31.87
N LEU A 864 -9.58 -22.37 -33.16
CA LEU A 864 -10.02 -21.04 -33.61
C LEU A 864 -11.46 -20.73 -33.21
N TYR A 865 -12.33 -21.74 -33.20
CA TYR A 865 -13.69 -21.61 -32.69
C TYR A 865 -13.71 -21.22 -31.21
N HIS A 866 -12.92 -21.90 -30.36
CA HIS A 866 -12.80 -21.56 -28.94
C HIS A 866 -12.24 -20.15 -28.71
N LEU A 867 -11.31 -19.69 -29.55
CA LEU A 867 -10.78 -18.32 -29.51
C LEU A 867 -11.68 -17.27 -30.20
N ARG A 868 -12.79 -17.68 -30.83
CA ARG A 868 -13.68 -16.82 -31.65
C ARG A 868 -12.95 -16.12 -32.81
N LEU A 869 -11.86 -16.71 -33.31
CA LEU A 869 -11.09 -16.22 -34.45
C LEU A 869 -11.72 -16.68 -35.75
N ASN A 870 -12.47 -15.80 -36.42
CA ASN A 870 -13.04 -16.09 -37.73
C ASN A 870 -11.96 -16.05 -38.82
N ALA A 871 -11.47 -17.24 -39.19
CA ALA A 871 -10.52 -17.51 -40.25
C ALA A 871 -10.77 -18.87 -40.92
N GLN A 872 -10.37 -18.99 -42.18
CA GLN A 872 -10.40 -20.25 -42.93
C GLN A 872 -9.08 -21.00 -42.76
N VAL A 873 -9.15 -22.29 -42.45
CA VAL A 873 -7.96 -23.16 -42.29
C VAL A 873 -7.83 -24.09 -43.47
N GLU A 874 -6.63 -24.14 -44.05
CA GLU A 874 -6.21 -25.16 -44.99
C GLU A 874 -4.89 -25.80 -44.55
N VAL A 875 -4.76 -27.10 -44.79
CA VAL A 875 -3.52 -27.87 -44.56
C VAL A 875 -2.94 -28.18 -45.93
N VAL A 876 -1.64 -27.94 -46.10
CA VAL A 876 -0.90 -28.16 -47.34
C VAL A 876 0.17 -29.20 -47.05
N GLU A 877 0.08 -30.35 -47.71
CA GLU A 877 1.03 -31.46 -47.56
C GLU A 877 2.26 -31.22 -48.44
N MET A 878 3.45 -31.39 -47.88
CA MET A 878 4.73 -31.25 -48.58
C MET A 878 5.75 -32.31 -48.13
N PHE A 879 6.68 -32.66 -49.03
CA PHE A 879 7.80 -33.55 -48.72
C PHE A 879 8.82 -32.86 -47.79
N GLU A 880 9.45 -33.62 -46.90
CA GLU A 880 10.45 -33.08 -45.95
C GLU A 880 11.62 -32.35 -46.63
N ASN A 881 12.06 -32.83 -47.80
CA ASN A 881 13.08 -32.18 -48.63
C ASN A 881 12.68 -30.75 -49.04
N ASP A 882 11.38 -30.49 -49.21
CA ASP A 882 10.82 -29.22 -49.65
C ASP A 882 10.51 -28.26 -48.47
N ILE A 883 10.85 -28.65 -47.23
CA ILE A 883 10.76 -27.80 -46.02
C ILE A 883 12.03 -27.87 -45.13
N SER A 884 13.11 -28.49 -45.61
CA SER A 884 14.32 -28.82 -44.85
C SER A 884 14.98 -27.63 -44.11
N ALA A 885 14.82 -26.40 -44.62
CA ALA A 885 15.33 -25.18 -43.99
C ALA A 885 14.61 -24.81 -42.67
N PHE A 886 13.37 -25.28 -42.48
CA PHE A 886 12.54 -25.03 -41.29
C PHE A 886 12.54 -26.21 -40.31
N THR A 887 12.73 -27.45 -40.81
CA THR A 887 12.72 -28.65 -39.96
C THR A 887 14.06 -28.93 -39.27
N TYR A 888 15.19 -28.45 -39.80
CA TYR A 888 16.53 -28.76 -39.27
C TYR A 888 16.73 -28.41 -37.79
N GLU A 889 16.19 -27.29 -37.31
CA GLU A 889 16.32 -26.84 -35.90
C GLU A 889 15.14 -27.27 -35.01
N LYS A 890 14.16 -28.01 -35.55
CA LYS A 890 12.85 -28.31 -34.91
C LYS A 890 12.98 -29.01 -33.57
N THR A 891 13.73 -30.11 -33.51
CA THR A 891 13.80 -30.97 -32.32
C THR A 891 14.38 -30.23 -31.10
N LEU A 892 15.46 -29.46 -31.32
CA LEU A 892 16.17 -28.74 -30.25
C LEU A 892 15.31 -27.61 -29.67
N MET A 893 14.68 -26.81 -30.54
CA MET A 893 13.84 -25.69 -30.11
C MET A 893 12.56 -26.16 -29.40
N MET A 894 11.96 -27.25 -29.87
CA MET A 894 10.76 -27.84 -29.26
C MET A 894 11.04 -28.36 -27.84
N GLU A 895 12.19 -28.99 -27.61
CA GLU A 895 12.58 -29.46 -26.28
C GLU A 895 12.85 -28.31 -25.31
N GLN A 896 13.60 -27.28 -25.74
CA GLN A 896 13.82 -26.06 -24.94
C GLN A 896 12.51 -25.36 -24.58
N ARG A 897 11.57 -25.24 -25.54
CA ARG A 897 10.22 -24.70 -25.31
C ARG A 897 9.45 -25.54 -24.31
N SER A 898 9.50 -26.87 -24.40
CA SER A 898 8.82 -27.77 -23.46
C SER A 898 9.34 -27.64 -22.02
N GLN A 899 10.66 -27.52 -21.84
CA GLN A 899 11.27 -27.26 -20.52
C GLN A 899 10.82 -25.90 -19.95
N MET A 900 10.81 -24.86 -20.79
CA MET A 900 10.34 -23.52 -20.41
C MET A 900 8.85 -23.51 -20.01
N LEU A 901 7.98 -24.20 -20.76
CA LEU A 901 6.55 -24.29 -20.43
C LEU A 901 6.30 -25.01 -19.09
N LYS A 902 7.09 -26.04 -18.75
CA LYS A 902 7.03 -26.72 -17.44
C LYS A 902 7.36 -25.77 -16.28
N GLN A 903 8.32 -24.86 -16.46
CA GLN A 903 8.69 -23.86 -15.44
C GLN A 903 7.59 -22.82 -15.20
N MET A 904 6.66 -22.60 -16.14
CA MET A 904 5.63 -21.55 -16.03
C MET A 904 4.37 -21.92 -15.24
N GLN A 905 4.23 -23.17 -14.76
CA GLN A 905 3.05 -23.64 -14.03
C GLN A 905 1.73 -23.23 -14.72
N LEU A 906 1.59 -23.60 -16.00
CA LEU A 906 0.37 -23.38 -16.78
C LEU A 906 -0.70 -24.39 -16.37
N SER A 907 -1.93 -23.93 -16.16
CA SER A 907 -3.07 -24.84 -15.97
C SER A 907 -3.38 -25.60 -17.27
N LYS A 908 -4.06 -26.74 -17.16
CA LYS A 908 -4.44 -27.55 -18.35
C LYS A 908 -5.22 -26.72 -19.38
N ASN A 909 -6.20 -25.93 -18.92
CA ASN A 909 -7.01 -25.03 -19.75
C ASN A 909 -6.20 -23.87 -20.38
N GLU A 910 -5.08 -23.45 -19.77
CA GLU A 910 -4.17 -22.47 -20.39
C GLU A 910 -3.30 -23.14 -21.47
N ARG A 911 -2.83 -24.37 -21.22
CA ARG A 911 -2.00 -25.13 -22.17
C ARG A 911 -2.76 -25.48 -23.46
N GLU A 912 -4.03 -25.84 -23.33
CA GLU A 912 -4.97 -26.08 -24.44
C GLU A 912 -5.36 -24.78 -25.20
N ARG A 913 -4.93 -23.61 -24.74
CA ARG A 913 -5.08 -22.32 -25.46
C ARG A 913 -3.80 -21.87 -26.18
N GLU A 914 -2.72 -22.64 -26.10
CA GLU A 914 -1.48 -22.38 -26.84
C GLU A 914 -1.43 -23.21 -28.13
N ILE A 915 -1.51 -22.55 -29.30
CA ILE A 915 -1.68 -23.24 -30.59
C ILE A 915 -0.57 -24.22 -30.96
N GLN A 916 0.66 -23.94 -30.53
CA GLN A 916 1.84 -24.75 -30.88
C GLN A 916 1.80 -26.12 -30.16
N SER A 917 1.35 -26.16 -28.91
CA SER A 917 1.30 -27.40 -28.11
C SER A 917 0.37 -28.44 -28.74
N ILE A 918 -0.79 -28.01 -29.23
CA ILE A 918 -1.79 -28.84 -29.92
C ILE A 918 -1.21 -29.44 -31.19
N THR A 919 -0.53 -28.63 -32.01
CA THR A 919 0.07 -29.15 -33.25
C THR A 919 1.31 -29.99 -33.03
N ASP A 920 2.03 -29.80 -31.93
CA ASP A 920 3.15 -30.68 -31.57
C ASP A 920 2.62 -32.04 -31.04
N GLU A 921 1.49 -32.06 -30.31
CA GLU A 921 0.80 -33.31 -29.92
C GLU A 921 0.25 -34.06 -31.14
N SER A 922 -0.41 -33.38 -32.10
CA SER A 922 -0.97 -34.03 -33.30
C SER A 922 0.13 -34.68 -34.18
N ARG A 923 1.27 -34.00 -34.33
CA ARG A 923 2.48 -34.53 -35.01
C ARG A 923 3.21 -35.63 -34.22
N GLY A 924 3.16 -35.59 -32.89
CA GLY A 924 3.80 -36.59 -32.03
C GLY A 924 3.08 -37.94 -31.96
N SER A 925 1.77 -37.96 -32.22
CA SER A 925 0.89 -39.12 -32.03
C SER A 925 1.28 -40.38 -32.81
N VAL A 926 1.83 -40.22 -34.03
CA VAL A 926 2.23 -41.34 -34.91
C VAL A 926 3.57 -41.94 -34.48
N ARG A 927 4.53 -41.11 -34.07
CA ARG A 927 5.91 -41.56 -33.79
C ARG A 927 6.00 -42.50 -32.59
N ARG A 928 5.08 -42.38 -31.61
CA ARG A 928 4.95 -43.32 -30.48
C ARG A 928 4.38 -44.69 -30.87
N LYS A 929 3.64 -44.82 -31.98
CA LYS A 929 3.11 -46.11 -32.47
C LYS A 929 4.10 -46.91 -33.31
N SER A 930 5.21 -46.31 -33.76
CA SER A 930 6.20 -46.96 -34.63
C SER A 930 7.30 -47.74 -33.86
N TYR A 931 7.40 -47.53 -32.54
CA TYR A 931 8.32 -48.26 -31.65
C TYR A 931 7.58 -48.99 -30.53
N SER A 932 6.71 -49.93 -30.91
CA SER A 932 6.20 -50.97 -30.01
C SER A 932 6.44 -52.34 -30.63
N SER A 933 7.53 -53.00 -30.22
CA SER A 933 7.78 -54.41 -30.51
C SER A 933 6.59 -55.25 -30.02
N PRO A 934 6.10 -56.24 -30.78
CA PRO A 934 4.91 -57.01 -30.40
C PRO A 934 5.25 -58.07 -29.35
N LEU A 935 5.37 -57.67 -28.07
CA LEU A 935 5.70 -58.59 -26.98
C LEU A 935 5.15 -58.17 -25.60
N SER A 936 3.88 -57.73 -25.55
CA SER A 936 3.09 -57.64 -24.31
C SER A 936 1.58 -57.50 -24.60
N ILE A 937 0.93 -58.59 -25.04
CA ILE A 937 -0.54 -58.72 -25.05
C ILE A 937 -0.95 -59.86 -24.12
N VAL A 938 -0.74 -59.65 -22.82
CA VAL A 938 -1.49 -60.28 -21.70
C VAL A 938 -1.47 -59.26 -20.56
N GLN A 939 -2.54 -59.20 -19.75
CA GLN A 939 -2.72 -58.28 -18.61
C GLN A 939 -2.97 -56.81 -18.98
N ASP A 940 -4.18 -56.52 -19.47
CA ASP A 940 -4.92 -55.31 -19.07
C ASP A 940 -6.42 -55.55 -19.26
N ALA A 941 -7.05 -56.20 -18.27
CA ALA A 941 -8.47 -56.56 -18.28
C ALA A 941 -9.14 -56.48 -16.90
N GLN A 942 -8.59 -55.71 -15.94
CA GLN A 942 -9.24 -55.44 -14.65
C GLN A 942 -8.73 -54.15 -13.98
N ALA A 943 -9.26 -52.99 -14.41
CA ALA A 943 -9.15 -51.72 -13.70
C ALA A 943 -10.21 -50.71 -14.19
N LEU A 944 -11.49 -51.07 -14.03
CA LEU A 944 -12.63 -50.16 -14.22
C LEU A 944 -13.38 -50.11 -12.88
N LEU A 945 -13.78 -48.90 -12.44
CA LEU A 945 -14.17 -48.50 -11.05
C LEU A 945 -12.92 -48.23 -10.18
N THR A 946 -12.61 -47.03 -9.69
CA THR A 946 -13.45 -45.97 -9.09
C THR A 946 -12.84 -44.56 -9.27
N ASN A 947 -13.67 -43.52 -9.19
CA ASN A 947 -13.24 -42.12 -9.19
C ASN A 947 -12.83 -41.60 -7.79
N ASP A 948 -12.08 -40.50 -7.83
CA ASP A 948 -12.11 -39.32 -6.93
C ASP A 948 -11.23 -39.21 -5.65
N TYR A 949 -10.56 -38.04 -5.62
CA TYR A 949 -9.92 -37.27 -4.53
C TYR A 949 -8.91 -37.93 -3.57
N GLN A 950 -7.64 -37.50 -3.70
CA GLN A 950 -6.92 -36.80 -2.60
C GLN A 950 -5.66 -36.07 -3.12
N GLU A 951 -5.48 -34.81 -2.69
CA GLU A 951 -4.20 -34.08 -2.71
C GLU A 951 -3.58 -34.12 -1.30
N GLU A 952 -2.27 -34.35 -1.20
CA GLU A 952 -1.26 -33.54 -0.48
C GLU A 952 -0.05 -34.37 0.05
N GLU A 953 1.08 -33.66 0.21
CA GLU A 953 2.35 -34.06 0.88
C GLU A 953 3.19 -35.24 0.30
N ALA A 954 4.52 -35.31 0.43
CA ALA A 954 5.58 -34.28 0.56
C ALA A 954 6.99 -34.91 0.34
N GLN A 955 7.96 -34.07 -0.08
CA GLN A 955 9.40 -34.13 0.25
C GLN A 955 10.36 -35.30 -0.19
N LEU A 956 11.37 -34.87 -0.98
CA LEU A 956 12.83 -35.03 -0.78
C LEU A 956 13.57 -36.39 -0.98
N ILE A 957 14.91 -36.26 -1.09
CA ILE A 957 15.96 -37.29 -1.22
C ILE A 957 16.12 -37.80 -2.67
N HIS A 958 17.31 -37.88 -3.31
CA HIS A 958 18.71 -37.71 -2.87
C HIS A 958 19.52 -36.88 -3.89
N ASP A 959 20.58 -36.22 -3.43
CA ASP A 959 21.59 -35.56 -4.25
C ASP A 959 22.87 -36.41 -4.39
N ARG A 960 23.63 -36.16 -5.47
CA ARG A 960 25.08 -36.39 -5.66
C ARG A 960 25.67 -37.79 -5.96
N ASN A 961 26.71 -37.75 -6.83
CA ASN A 961 27.79 -38.73 -7.10
C ASN A 961 27.46 -40.03 -7.85
N THR A 962 27.93 -40.13 -9.10
CA THR A 962 29.04 -41.03 -9.47
C THR A 962 29.59 -40.71 -10.86
N ALA A 963 30.92 -40.63 -10.97
CA ALA A 963 31.64 -40.70 -12.23
C ALA A 963 32.26 -42.11 -12.37
N SER A 964 32.70 -42.44 -13.59
CA SER A 964 33.40 -43.68 -13.99
C SER A 964 32.66 -45.01 -13.78
N HIS A 965 32.46 -45.74 -14.88
CA HIS A 965 33.15 -47.02 -15.09
C HIS A 965 33.19 -47.38 -16.58
N SER A 966 34.34 -47.88 -17.02
CA SER A 966 34.64 -48.34 -18.38
C SER A 966 34.37 -49.84 -18.54
N ALA A 967 33.87 -50.26 -19.70
CA ALA A 967 33.70 -51.67 -20.08
C ALA A 967 33.91 -51.86 -21.61
N PRO A 968 34.23 -53.07 -22.11
CA PRO A 968 35.16 -53.25 -23.24
C PRO A 968 34.52 -53.38 -24.64
N PRO A 969 35.33 -53.42 -25.72
CA PRO A 969 34.83 -53.62 -27.07
C PRO A 969 34.52 -55.10 -27.37
N VAL A 970 33.47 -55.33 -28.17
CA VAL A 970 33.25 -56.60 -28.88
C VAL A 970 32.92 -56.26 -30.32
N GLU A 971 33.81 -56.62 -31.25
CA GLU A 971 33.52 -56.61 -32.68
C GLU A 971 32.71 -57.87 -33.04
N ALA A 972 31.59 -57.67 -33.73
CA ALA A 972 30.94 -58.72 -34.53
C ALA A 972 30.28 -58.06 -35.74
N SER A 973 30.72 -58.44 -36.94
CA SER A 973 30.36 -57.82 -38.20
C SER A 973 29.18 -58.53 -38.89
N VAL A 974 28.12 -57.80 -39.21
CA VAL A 974 27.25 -58.09 -40.37
C VAL A 974 26.83 -56.77 -41.00
N ALA A 975 27.00 -56.64 -42.32
CA ALA A 975 26.63 -55.44 -43.05
C ALA A 975 25.11 -55.40 -43.33
N ALA A 976 24.47 -54.27 -43.00
CA ALA A 976 23.17 -53.89 -43.55
C ALA A 976 23.27 -52.44 -44.03
N ALA A 977 22.85 -52.18 -45.27
CA ALA A 977 23.09 -50.91 -45.95
C ALA A 977 22.33 -49.75 -45.29
N VAL A 978 23.08 -48.73 -44.83
CA VAL A 978 22.52 -47.46 -44.38
C VAL A 978 22.23 -46.59 -45.61
N PRO A 979 21.00 -46.09 -45.83
CA PRO A 979 20.76 -45.11 -46.88
C PRO A 979 21.48 -43.79 -46.54
N GLU A 980 22.18 -43.21 -47.51
CA GLU A 980 22.99 -41.99 -47.32
C GLU A 980 22.16 -40.84 -46.72
N LYS A 981 22.42 -40.53 -45.44
CA LYS A 981 21.85 -39.37 -44.77
C LYS A 981 22.63 -38.12 -45.16
N VAL A 982 22.33 -37.59 -46.35
CA VAL A 982 22.98 -36.39 -46.93
C VAL A 982 22.91 -35.22 -45.94
N GLN A 983 24.08 -34.74 -45.51
CA GLN A 983 24.19 -33.69 -44.50
C GLN A 983 23.97 -32.29 -45.11
N MET A 984 22.79 -31.71 -44.86
CA MET A 984 22.40 -30.43 -45.46
C MET A 984 23.08 -29.25 -44.75
N THR A 985 24.20 -28.74 -45.28
CA THR A 985 24.92 -27.56 -44.75
C THR A 985 24.69 -26.27 -45.57
N TRP A 986 25.00 -25.11 -44.98
CA TRP A 986 24.84 -23.78 -45.60
C TRP A 986 26.07 -23.31 -46.41
N THR A 987 27.14 -24.09 -46.43
CA THR A 987 28.48 -23.67 -46.88
C THR A 987 29.01 -24.48 -48.05
N LYS A 988 29.91 -23.89 -48.86
CA LYS A 988 30.69 -24.63 -49.86
C LYS A 988 31.56 -25.68 -49.17
N GLU A 989 31.40 -26.95 -49.55
CA GLU A 989 32.19 -28.05 -48.99
C GLU A 989 33.62 -28.07 -49.52
N LYS A 990 34.58 -27.87 -48.62
CA LYS A 990 35.99 -28.26 -48.75
C LYS A 990 36.46 -28.75 -47.38
N PHE A 991 36.02 -29.94 -46.96
CA PHE A 991 36.40 -30.49 -45.64
C PHE A 991 36.35 -32.02 -45.53
N VAL A 992 36.73 -32.75 -46.59
CA VAL A 992 36.93 -34.23 -46.53
C VAL A 992 38.25 -34.70 -47.18
N ALA A 993 38.83 -33.94 -48.12
CA ALA A 993 40.00 -34.37 -48.90
C ALA A 993 41.39 -33.99 -48.30
N GLU A 994 41.47 -33.64 -47.01
CA GLU A 994 42.70 -33.07 -46.40
C GLU A 994 43.20 -33.87 -45.19
N LYS A 995 43.09 -35.21 -45.25
CA LYS A 995 43.81 -36.11 -44.32
C LYS A 995 44.78 -37.09 -44.99
N HIS A 996 44.73 -37.23 -46.31
CA HIS A 996 45.59 -38.15 -47.09
C HIS A 996 46.16 -37.49 -48.36
N LYS A 997 47.07 -36.52 -48.20
CA LYS A 997 48.23 -36.40 -49.11
C LYS A 997 49.39 -35.67 -48.42
N ASN A 998 50.50 -36.37 -48.29
CA ASN A 998 51.75 -35.81 -47.80
C ASN A 998 52.40 -34.90 -48.85
N LYS A 999 53.10 -33.87 -48.37
CA LYS A 999 54.48 -33.51 -48.73
C LYS A 999 54.87 -33.59 -50.22
N ASP A 1000 54.92 -32.45 -50.91
CA ASP A 1000 56.12 -31.95 -51.61
C ASP A 1000 55.89 -30.56 -52.26
N SER A 1001 56.93 -30.00 -52.89
CA SER A 1001 57.21 -28.56 -53.03
C SER A 1001 56.73 -27.83 -54.30
N ASN A 1002 56.45 -26.52 -54.13
CA ASN A 1002 56.71 -25.37 -55.03
C ASN A 1002 56.14 -25.26 -56.49
N VAL A 1003 55.91 -23.99 -56.87
CA VAL A 1003 55.82 -23.35 -58.22
C VAL A 1003 54.45 -23.30 -58.96
N SER A 1004 54.08 -22.07 -59.37
CA SER A 1004 53.11 -21.64 -60.42
C SER A 1004 51.67 -22.19 -60.40
N GLY A 1005 50.60 -21.40 -60.52
CA GLY A 1005 50.41 -20.28 -61.44
C GLY A 1005 49.64 -20.71 -62.70
N PHE A 1006 48.42 -20.20 -62.87
CA PHE A 1006 47.67 -20.12 -64.15
C PHE A 1006 47.30 -21.44 -64.90
N LYS A 1007 46.24 -22.12 -64.44
CA LYS A 1007 45.24 -22.83 -65.28
C LYS A 1007 44.11 -23.40 -64.40
N ASP A 1008 42.93 -22.78 -64.44
CA ASP A 1008 41.61 -23.40 -64.20
C ASP A 1008 40.50 -22.32 -64.22
N ILE A 1009 40.08 -21.92 -65.43
CA ILE A 1009 38.98 -20.94 -65.64
C ILE A 1009 37.70 -21.59 -66.18
N PHE A 1010 37.75 -22.87 -66.61
CA PHE A 1010 36.65 -23.51 -67.37
C PHE A 1010 36.05 -24.78 -66.76
N ASN A 1011 36.17 -25.00 -65.44
CA ASN A 1011 35.47 -26.10 -64.77
C ASN A 1011 34.94 -25.70 -63.38
N MET A 1012 33.76 -25.09 -63.34
CA MET A 1012 32.99 -24.90 -62.10
C MET A 1012 31.59 -25.52 -62.23
N LYS A 1013 31.45 -26.79 -61.85
CA LYS A 1013 30.14 -27.44 -61.69
C LYS A 1013 29.41 -26.82 -60.47
N PRO A 1014 28.10 -26.56 -60.54
CA PRO A 1014 27.33 -26.04 -59.40
C PRO A 1014 27.15 -27.10 -58.30
N ASN A 1015 27.19 -26.66 -57.03
CA ASN A 1015 27.12 -27.54 -55.85
C ASN A 1015 25.70 -28.08 -55.59
N GLN A 1016 25.56 -29.40 -55.44
CA GLN A 1016 24.27 -30.07 -55.23
C GLN A 1016 23.49 -29.61 -53.98
N SER A 1017 24.17 -29.28 -52.88
CA SER A 1017 23.52 -28.88 -51.61
C SER A 1017 22.87 -27.49 -51.67
N ASN A 1018 23.52 -26.51 -52.31
CA ASN A 1018 22.96 -25.17 -52.52
C ASN A 1018 21.81 -25.22 -53.54
N VAL A 1019 22.01 -25.96 -54.64
CA VAL A 1019 20.97 -26.18 -55.66
C VAL A 1019 19.73 -26.83 -55.06
N ARG A 1020 19.87 -27.83 -54.17
CA ARG A 1020 18.71 -28.42 -53.47
C ARG A 1020 17.96 -27.40 -52.63
N ARG A 1021 18.62 -26.51 -51.89
CA ARG A 1021 17.95 -25.51 -51.04
C ARG A 1021 17.30 -24.38 -51.84
N MET A 1022 17.88 -23.97 -52.97
CA MET A 1022 17.20 -23.09 -53.92
C MET A 1022 15.97 -23.79 -54.52
N HIS A 1023 16.07 -25.05 -54.90
CA HIS A 1023 14.95 -25.84 -55.41
C HIS A 1023 13.83 -26.01 -54.37
N THR A 1024 14.18 -26.16 -53.08
CA THR A 1024 13.26 -26.09 -51.93
C THR A 1024 12.52 -24.74 -51.90
N ALA A 1025 13.23 -23.61 -51.97
CA ALA A 1025 12.62 -22.28 -51.97
C ALA A 1025 11.70 -22.04 -53.17
N VAL A 1026 12.14 -22.43 -54.39
CA VAL A 1026 11.36 -22.30 -55.63
C VAL A 1026 10.05 -23.10 -55.54
N LYS A 1027 10.10 -24.36 -55.08
CA LYS A 1027 8.89 -25.17 -54.88
C LYS A 1027 7.93 -24.55 -53.87
N LEU A 1028 8.44 -24.16 -52.70
CA LEU A 1028 7.64 -23.57 -51.64
C LEU A 1028 6.99 -22.26 -52.10
N ASN A 1029 7.74 -21.37 -52.77
CA ASN A 1029 7.19 -20.15 -53.35
C ASN A 1029 6.16 -20.45 -54.45
N GLY A 1030 6.39 -21.46 -55.31
CA GLY A 1030 5.41 -21.88 -56.33
C GLY A 1030 4.05 -22.27 -55.73
N VAL A 1031 4.04 -22.91 -54.56
CA VAL A 1031 2.81 -23.23 -53.81
C VAL A 1031 2.18 -22.00 -53.15
N VAL A 1032 3.00 -21.11 -52.58
CA VAL A 1032 2.55 -19.84 -51.97
C VAL A 1032 1.92 -18.93 -53.03
N LEU A 1033 2.60 -18.68 -54.15
CA LEU A 1033 2.10 -17.88 -55.28
C LEU A 1033 0.74 -18.37 -55.77
N ASN A 1034 0.62 -19.67 -56.07
CA ASN A 1034 -0.61 -20.27 -56.59
C ASN A 1034 -1.85 -20.01 -55.71
N LYS A 1035 -1.68 -19.80 -54.40
CA LYS A 1035 -2.79 -19.54 -53.46
C LYS A 1035 -2.89 -18.09 -52.98
N SER A 1036 -1.79 -17.34 -52.99
CA SER A 1036 -1.64 -16.03 -52.33
C SER A 1036 -1.22 -14.88 -53.25
N GLN A 1037 -1.10 -15.09 -54.57
CA GLN A 1037 -0.72 -14.03 -55.54
C GLN A 1037 -1.58 -12.76 -55.45
N HIS A 1038 -2.90 -12.91 -55.19
CA HIS A 1038 -3.83 -11.78 -55.04
C HIS A 1038 -4.16 -11.43 -53.57
N ALA A 1039 -3.34 -11.84 -52.61
CA ALA A 1039 -3.51 -11.49 -51.21
C ALA A 1039 -3.09 -10.03 -50.93
N GLN A 1040 -3.80 -9.35 -50.02
CA GLN A 1040 -3.48 -7.97 -49.63
C GLN A 1040 -2.29 -7.90 -48.64
N LEU A 1041 -2.01 -9.00 -47.94
CA LEU A 1041 -0.84 -9.17 -47.10
C LEU A 1041 -0.56 -10.67 -46.92
N VAL A 1042 0.69 -11.07 -47.14
CA VAL A 1042 1.17 -12.43 -46.86
C VAL A 1042 2.09 -12.38 -45.64
N LEU A 1043 1.74 -13.11 -44.59
CA LEU A 1043 2.62 -13.38 -43.46
C LEU A 1043 3.22 -14.77 -43.63
N LEU A 1044 4.55 -14.88 -43.56
CA LEU A 1044 5.24 -16.17 -43.49
C LEU A 1044 6.40 -16.10 -42.51
N ASN A 1045 6.78 -17.25 -41.95
CA ASN A 1045 7.92 -17.31 -41.04
C ASN A 1045 9.27 -17.32 -41.78
N MET A 1046 10.28 -16.66 -41.19
CA MET A 1046 11.65 -16.57 -41.69
C MET A 1046 12.53 -17.67 -41.06
N PRO A 1047 13.26 -18.47 -41.86
CA PRO A 1047 14.16 -19.51 -41.34
C PRO A 1047 15.39 -18.95 -40.61
N GLY A 1048 16.14 -19.81 -39.91
CA GLY A 1048 17.40 -19.43 -39.23
C GLY A 1048 18.50 -18.93 -40.19
N PRO A 1049 19.18 -17.80 -39.89
CA PRO A 1049 20.42 -17.47 -40.59
C PRO A 1049 21.48 -18.55 -40.31
N PRO A 1050 22.39 -18.83 -41.26
CA PRO A 1050 23.40 -19.88 -41.11
C PRO A 1050 24.31 -19.63 -39.91
N LYS A 1051 24.70 -20.66 -39.14
CA LYS A 1051 25.73 -20.49 -38.09
C LYS A 1051 27.04 -19.92 -38.66
N ASN A 1052 27.44 -20.36 -39.86
CA ASN A 1052 28.65 -19.90 -40.55
C ASN A 1052 28.37 -18.71 -41.48
N ARG A 1053 29.09 -17.59 -41.27
CA ARG A 1053 29.01 -16.36 -42.12
C ARG A 1053 29.30 -16.58 -43.61
N LYS A 1054 29.99 -17.66 -43.99
CA LYS A 1054 30.25 -18.02 -45.40
C LYS A 1054 28.98 -18.40 -46.20
N GLY A 1055 27.83 -18.53 -45.54
CA GLY A 1055 26.54 -18.82 -46.18
C GLY A 1055 25.54 -17.65 -46.22
N ASP A 1056 25.93 -16.45 -45.77
CA ASP A 1056 25.00 -15.32 -45.60
C ASP A 1056 24.40 -14.83 -46.95
N GLU A 1057 25.15 -14.95 -48.04
CA GLU A 1057 24.70 -14.64 -49.41
C GLU A 1057 23.62 -15.64 -49.90
N ASN A 1058 23.87 -16.95 -49.72
CA ASN A 1058 22.89 -18.00 -50.01
C ASN A 1058 21.58 -17.82 -49.21
N TYR A 1059 21.68 -17.28 -47.99
CA TYR A 1059 20.52 -16.99 -47.13
C TYR A 1059 19.68 -15.82 -47.68
N MET A 1060 20.32 -14.75 -48.15
CA MET A 1060 19.63 -13.65 -48.82
C MET A 1060 18.97 -14.10 -50.13
N GLU A 1061 19.67 -14.90 -50.95
CA GLU A 1061 19.09 -15.49 -52.17
C GLU A 1061 17.88 -16.38 -51.85
N PHE A 1062 17.97 -17.23 -50.82
CA PHE A 1062 16.87 -18.08 -50.38
C PHE A 1062 15.62 -17.27 -49.98
N LEU A 1063 15.79 -16.19 -49.21
CA LEU A 1063 14.68 -15.32 -48.78
C LEU A 1063 14.07 -14.55 -49.97
N GLU A 1064 14.89 -14.10 -50.91
CA GLU A 1064 14.42 -13.40 -52.11
C GLU A 1064 13.56 -14.34 -52.97
N VAL A 1065 14.07 -15.53 -53.30
CA VAL A 1065 13.37 -16.57 -54.09
C VAL A 1065 12.10 -17.07 -53.39
N LEU A 1066 12.10 -17.15 -52.06
CA LEU A 1066 10.92 -17.54 -51.26
C LEU A 1066 9.79 -16.50 -51.33
N THR A 1067 10.10 -15.25 -51.65
CA THR A 1067 9.17 -14.10 -51.61
C THR A 1067 9.09 -13.36 -52.93
N GLU A 1068 9.45 -14.03 -54.03
CA GLU A 1068 9.45 -13.49 -55.38
C GLU A 1068 8.02 -13.56 -55.96
N GLY A 1069 7.55 -12.48 -56.59
CA GLY A 1069 6.20 -12.40 -57.17
C GLY A 1069 5.06 -12.08 -56.18
N LEU A 1070 5.36 -11.74 -54.91
CA LEU A 1070 4.38 -11.33 -53.90
C LEU A 1070 4.45 -9.83 -53.63
N ASP A 1071 3.32 -9.13 -53.67
CA ASP A 1071 3.23 -7.67 -53.50
C ASP A 1071 3.69 -7.21 -52.11
N ARG A 1072 2.98 -7.64 -51.06
CA ARG A 1072 3.15 -7.19 -49.67
C ARG A 1072 3.42 -8.38 -48.76
N VAL A 1073 4.64 -8.47 -48.27
CA VAL A 1073 5.10 -9.59 -47.44
C VAL A 1073 5.62 -9.07 -46.10
N LEU A 1074 5.13 -9.70 -45.02
CA LEU A 1074 5.67 -9.54 -43.68
C LEU A 1074 6.33 -10.85 -43.27
N LEU A 1075 7.67 -10.84 -43.23
CA LEU A 1075 8.45 -11.95 -42.70
C LEU A 1075 8.46 -11.88 -41.17
N VAL A 1076 8.10 -12.98 -40.51
CA VAL A 1076 7.93 -13.08 -39.06
C VAL A 1076 8.93 -14.09 -38.48
N ARG A 1077 9.51 -13.81 -37.32
CA ARG A 1077 10.40 -14.73 -36.61
C ARG A 1077 10.26 -14.56 -35.10
N GLY A 1078 9.98 -15.63 -34.37
CA GLY A 1078 9.94 -15.65 -32.90
C GLY A 1078 11.32 -15.79 -32.28
N SER A 1079 11.41 -15.45 -30.99
CA SER A 1079 12.55 -15.79 -30.12
C SER A 1079 12.46 -17.21 -29.56
N GLY A 1080 11.29 -17.86 -29.69
CA GLY A 1080 10.98 -19.17 -29.10
C GLY A 1080 10.40 -19.09 -27.69
N ARG A 1081 10.25 -17.88 -27.14
CA ARG A 1081 9.74 -17.60 -25.79
C ARG A 1081 8.28 -17.09 -25.77
N GLU A 1082 7.69 -16.88 -26.94
CA GLU A 1082 6.36 -16.30 -27.11
C GLU A 1082 5.26 -17.32 -26.78
N VAL A 1083 4.66 -17.17 -25.60
CA VAL A 1083 3.45 -17.88 -25.17
C VAL A 1083 2.26 -16.93 -25.24
N ILE A 1084 1.19 -17.35 -25.92
CA ILE A 1084 -0.03 -16.58 -26.12
C ILE A 1084 -1.21 -17.48 -25.77
N THR A 1085 -1.89 -17.17 -24.67
CA THR A 1085 -3.08 -17.91 -24.19
C THR A 1085 -4.38 -17.11 -24.35
N ILE A 1086 -4.28 -15.78 -24.49
CA ILE A 1086 -5.41 -14.86 -24.68
C ILE A 1086 -5.21 -13.98 -25.92
N TYR A 1087 -6.05 -14.22 -26.92
CA TYR A 1087 -6.21 -13.41 -28.13
C TYR A 1087 -7.33 -12.38 -27.89
N SER A 1088 -6.94 -11.15 -27.56
CA SER A 1088 -7.85 -10.05 -27.20
C SER A 1088 -7.37 -8.70 -27.68
#